data_AF-A0A3A4KCQ4-F1
#
_entry.id   AF-A0A3A4KCQ4-F1
#
_cell.length_a   1.000
_cell.length_b   1.000
_cell.length_c   1.000
_cell.angle_alpha   90.00
_cell.angle_beta   90.00
_cell.angle_gamma   90.00
#
_symmetry.space_group_name_H-M   'P 1'
#
loop_
_entity.id
_entity.type
_entity.pdbx_description
1 polymer ?
#
loop_
_entity_poly.entity_id
_entity_poly.type
_entity_poly.pdbx_seq_one_letter_code
_entity_poly.pdbx_strand_id
1 'polypeptide(L)'
;MKTKALLVWLLVLVMASLAGCASSSEEGLLDGDVDGDGVEPMAYVVVSGGVAVKVGETLTLEAQTVNGEDSGYEWAVDDEAIATVDETGAVAGVAPGSAVVTATGVDSGKTGSWGVYVYTEPAPAGKVRVSGEVALMVGATTTLTATTVDGTDSGYAWSSSNAAIATVDAASGLVTGVSAGEVAITATGADTSESGVWGMYIYEPPVAAPVVAVSGGTSVLVGATLQLSAATEGGTDAGYAWSSSNDAIATVDAATGLVTGVAEGEATITATGDDTNVSGSKVIVVLAVGGPDAPFTEAWGGSAHARAEDEAFIHWNEDGAIPTGCAKCHSTPGYLDFLGADGSAAGVVDAEAPIGTVVSCVACHNDVTLTKDSVTFPSGETLAGLGPESRCMECHQGRESKVSVDTAIANAAPETVDTVDADLGFRNVHYYAAAATQLGSEALGGYQYDGKAYDMKFQHVAGFDTCITCHDPHTLKIRLDKCSECHGAMADQEDLKDVRMFGSLLDYDGDGDTTEGIYYELEGLREKLYAAIQTYALDVAGAAIIYDGSSYPYWFIDTNGNGQVDEGEVNSDNRFASWTARLVKASYNYQVSLKDPGAFAHNAKYIIELLYDSIEDLNAALDTPIDLDGVSREDAGHFNGVEEPFRHWDEDGAVEAGCARCHSSEGLEFYLETGVNVEAPTTNGFACATCHQDLTDFSQQHEAASVTFPSGEEVDSGSNTSNLCMTCHQGRASTASMNTALEGKPLDTVDSALRFQNIHYFAAGATRYGAEAMGAYQYDGKTYDGLFAHVGSAVQCADCHSVHAQKVKLETCVTCHEGVAGEEDLREVRMAGSYLDYDGDGNVEEGIWGEIDTLRGMVLTAMQAYATAQPAVDDIAYNGAAYPYWFNGAGQGYSTWTPRLLKAAFNYQFATKDPGAFAHNAKYVIEILFDTLEDLGADVSALHRHDEGHFDATGLPFRDWDESGAVPVACARCHSVEGFSYFAANGTDLTTTAEPAWGFSCETCHEGFSTGSRALEAPVKYIAAVAFPGGATINNDAGDPDNSFLCMACHKGREGKGTIDAAIAANSFGFKNVHYLAAGAILYGSEAGVGYEYTGKTYAGKWNHLGVSAPATCTYCHKAEAEEHSFEVSCAGCHGAITPANVETIRQNRAADYDGDGSNTEPLKDEVATLAEALYAQIRSYALDTLGHAIIYVGDAYPYFFNDNGEDYTSANKYAYFDAKLMKATHNYQISQKEPGAWAHNTAYIVQLLIDSIEDLNGDVSGYTRP
;
A
#
# COMPACT_ATOMS: atom_id res chain seq x y z
N MET A 1 52.57 -37.98 -1.17
CA MET A 1 52.64 -37.90 0.31
C MET A 1 51.73 -36.77 0.75
N LYS A 2 50.70 -37.10 1.54
CA LYS A 2 49.87 -36.30 2.47
C LYS A 2 49.29 -34.94 1.99
N THR A 3 48.04 -34.80 1.51
CA THR A 3 46.68 -34.87 2.17
C THR A 3 46.36 -33.65 3.05
N LYS A 4 45.15 -33.04 3.17
CA LYS A 4 43.75 -33.15 2.62
C LYS A 4 42.98 -31.86 3.09
N ALA A 5 41.74 -31.46 2.73
CA ALA A 5 40.70 -31.85 1.75
C ALA A 5 39.59 -30.76 1.61
N LEU A 6 38.83 -30.82 0.49
CA LEU A 6 37.38 -30.59 0.19
C LEU A 6 36.48 -29.75 1.15
N LEU A 7 35.53 -28.87 0.75
CA LEU A 7 34.59 -28.70 -0.39
C LEU A 7 33.36 -29.65 -0.49
N VAL A 8 32.17 -29.03 -0.75
CA VAL A 8 31.08 -29.44 -1.70
C VAL A 8 29.78 -30.15 -1.21
N TRP A 9 28.66 -29.39 -1.22
CA TRP A 9 27.35 -29.61 -1.93
C TRP A 9 25.99 -29.90 -1.23
N LEU A 10 24.93 -29.87 -2.06
CA LEU A 10 23.58 -29.29 -1.87
C LEU A 10 22.43 -30.32 -2.07
N LEU A 11 21.29 -30.11 -1.37
CA LEU A 11 19.85 -30.33 -1.75
C LEU A 11 19.20 -31.75 -1.92
N VAL A 12 17.85 -31.78 -1.72
CA VAL A 12 16.79 -32.75 -2.15
C VAL A 12 16.13 -33.74 -1.12
N LEU A 13 15.01 -33.29 -0.49
CA LEU A 13 13.62 -33.87 -0.44
C LEU A 13 13.18 -35.23 0.19
N VAL A 14 11.98 -35.18 0.82
CA VAL A 14 10.82 -36.16 0.87
C VAL A 14 10.50 -37.03 2.12
N MET A 15 9.35 -36.69 2.74
CA MET A 15 8.29 -37.45 3.48
C MET A 15 8.60 -38.40 4.67
N ALA A 16 7.89 -38.20 5.80
CA ALA A 16 6.61 -38.91 6.10
C ALA A 16 5.98 -38.59 7.49
N SER A 17 4.69 -38.20 7.49
CA SER A 17 3.56 -38.69 8.34
C SER A 17 3.61 -38.65 9.89
N LEU A 18 2.55 -38.45 10.70
CA LEU A 18 1.13 -38.02 10.62
C LEU A 18 0.54 -38.36 12.01
N ALA A 19 0.05 -37.40 12.80
CA ALA A 19 -0.95 -37.52 13.89
C ALA A 19 -1.01 -36.18 14.65
N GLY A 20 -2.17 -35.60 14.99
CA GLY A 20 -3.56 -35.98 14.71
C GLY A 20 -4.49 -34.75 14.77
N CYS A 21 -5.78 -34.95 14.52
CA CYS A 21 -6.81 -33.90 14.38
C CYS A 21 -7.92 -34.07 15.44
N ALA A 22 -8.83 -33.09 15.53
CA ALA A 22 -9.94 -32.90 16.49
C ALA A 22 -9.52 -32.32 17.86
N SER A 23 -10.29 -31.42 18.49
CA SER A 23 -11.68 -30.97 18.22
C SER A 23 -11.94 -29.52 18.64
N SER A 24 -12.84 -28.83 17.94
CA SER A 24 -13.53 -27.63 18.42
C SER A 24 -14.73 -27.98 19.32
N SER A 25 -15.06 -27.12 20.27
CA SER A 25 -16.43 -26.77 20.70
C SER A 25 -16.39 -25.67 21.76
N GLU A 26 -17.18 -24.62 21.54
CA GLU A 26 -17.38 -23.48 22.43
C GLU A 26 -18.28 -23.83 23.63
N GLU A 27 -18.28 -23.00 24.68
CA GLU A 27 -19.47 -22.26 25.15
C GLU A 27 -19.16 -21.46 26.44
N GLY A 28 -19.36 -20.13 26.35
CA GLY A 28 -20.06 -19.33 27.36
C GLY A 28 -19.29 -18.83 28.60
N LEU A 29 -19.59 -17.65 29.14
CA LEU A 29 -20.52 -16.57 28.74
C LEU A 29 -19.95 -15.21 29.20
N LEU A 30 -20.26 -14.16 28.43
CA LEU A 30 -20.33 -12.78 28.94
C LEU A 30 -21.61 -12.63 29.78
N ASP A 31 -21.55 -11.87 30.87
CA ASP A 31 -22.69 -11.05 31.36
C ASP A 31 -22.22 -10.03 32.42
N GLY A 32 -22.81 -8.83 32.41
CA GLY A 32 -22.80 -7.90 33.56
C GLY A 32 -21.92 -6.64 33.48
N ASP A 33 -22.27 -5.70 32.59
CA ASP A 33 -21.96 -4.27 32.74
C ASP A 33 -22.61 -3.69 34.02
N VAL A 34 -22.00 -2.68 34.64
CA VAL A 34 -22.44 -2.01 35.89
C VAL A 34 -22.12 -0.51 35.82
N ASP A 35 -23.15 0.34 35.84
CA ASP A 35 -22.98 1.80 35.73
C ASP A 35 -23.18 2.55 37.07
N GLY A 36 -22.43 3.65 37.27
CA GLY A 36 -22.50 4.59 38.41
C GLY A 36 -21.14 5.17 38.84
N ASP A 37 -20.97 6.45 39.16
CA ASP A 37 -21.92 7.55 39.39
C ASP A 37 -21.49 8.93 38.81
N GLY A 38 -22.45 9.85 38.65
CA GLY A 38 -22.31 10.95 37.69
C GLY A 38 -22.07 12.39 38.21
N VAL A 39 -21.38 13.18 37.40
CA VAL A 39 -22.13 14.15 36.58
C VAL A 39 -22.60 13.34 35.38
N GLU A 40 -23.90 13.01 35.28
CA GLU A 40 -24.39 12.06 34.27
C GLU A 40 -23.83 12.46 32.89
N PRO A 41 -22.96 11.63 32.29
CA PRO A 41 -22.43 11.91 30.97
C PRO A 41 -23.62 11.97 30.02
N MET A 42 -23.51 12.75 28.94
CA MET A 42 -24.65 12.91 28.05
C MET A 42 -24.93 11.59 27.35
N ALA A 43 -25.87 10.81 27.89
CA ALA A 43 -26.31 9.52 27.36
C ALA A 43 -26.34 9.57 25.83
N TYR A 44 -25.73 8.59 25.19
CA TYR A 44 -25.75 8.43 23.75
C TYR A 44 -25.90 6.95 23.45
N VAL A 45 -26.53 6.62 22.33
CA VAL A 45 -26.71 5.23 21.96
C VAL A 45 -25.57 4.85 21.02
N VAL A 46 -24.88 3.77 21.33
CA VAL A 46 -24.03 3.05 20.38
C VAL A 46 -24.89 1.96 19.76
N VAL A 47 -24.74 1.77 18.46
CA VAL A 47 -25.30 0.64 17.73
C VAL A 47 -24.12 -0.18 17.23
N SER A 48 -24.24 -1.51 17.21
CA SER A 48 -23.20 -2.43 16.75
C SER A 48 -23.81 -3.66 16.08
N GLY A 49 -23.02 -4.39 15.29
CA GLY A 49 -23.43 -5.65 14.67
C GLY A 49 -22.81 -5.87 13.30
N GLY A 50 -23.45 -6.68 12.45
CA GLY A 50 -22.99 -6.86 11.08
C GLY A 50 -23.17 -5.58 10.24
N VAL A 51 -22.22 -5.28 9.35
CA VAL A 51 -22.27 -4.11 8.44
C VAL A 51 -22.90 -4.44 7.08
N ALA A 52 -23.13 -5.72 6.76
CA ALA A 52 -23.65 -6.15 5.46
C ALA A 52 -24.72 -7.23 5.59
N VAL A 53 -25.88 -7.04 4.94
CA VAL A 53 -26.98 -8.01 4.89
C VAL A 53 -27.39 -8.29 3.44
N LYS A 54 -27.63 -9.56 3.12
CA LYS A 54 -28.13 -9.95 1.80
C LYS A 54 -29.62 -9.60 1.67
N VAL A 55 -30.09 -9.16 0.51
CA VAL A 55 -31.54 -8.94 0.27
C VAL A 55 -32.32 -10.22 0.60
N GLY A 56 -33.29 -10.10 1.51
CA GLY A 56 -34.14 -11.18 2.01
C GLY A 56 -33.63 -11.87 3.29
N GLU A 57 -32.39 -11.63 3.70
CA GLU A 57 -31.85 -12.05 4.99
C GLU A 57 -32.01 -10.95 6.05
N THR A 58 -31.86 -11.34 7.32
CA THR A 58 -31.81 -10.45 8.48
C THR A 58 -30.46 -10.57 9.18
N LEU A 59 -29.81 -9.45 9.46
CA LEU A 59 -28.83 -9.36 10.54
C LEU A 59 -29.49 -8.72 11.76
N THR A 60 -28.98 -8.97 12.96
CA THR A 60 -29.41 -8.26 14.16
C THR A 60 -28.37 -7.19 14.47
N LEU A 61 -28.83 -5.97 14.70
CA LEU A 61 -28.04 -4.94 15.35
C LEU A 61 -28.40 -4.89 16.82
N GLU A 62 -27.39 -4.66 17.64
CA GLU A 62 -27.54 -4.43 19.07
C GLU A 62 -27.39 -2.93 19.33
N ALA A 63 -28.13 -2.41 20.29
CA ALA A 63 -28.03 -1.02 20.72
C ALA A 63 -27.82 -0.98 22.23
N GLN A 64 -26.88 -0.14 22.65
CA GLN A 64 -26.56 0.10 24.05
C GLN A 64 -26.52 1.61 24.28
N THR A 65 -27.33 2.10 25.21
CA THR A 65 -27.19 3.45 25.74
C THR A 65 -25.95 3.46 26.63
N VAL A 66 -24.94 4.20 26.20
CA VAL A 66 -23.71 4.40 26.96
C VAL A 66 -23.92 5.64 27.83
N ASN A 67 -23.63 5.50 29.13
CA ASN A 67 -23.86 6.51 30.16
C ASN A 67 -25.36 6.84 30.41
N GLY A 68 -26.22 5.82 30.45
CA GLY A 68 -27.64 5.95 30.75
C GLY A 68 -28.42 4.67 30.46
N GLU A 69 -29.61 4.52 31.05
CA GLU A 69 -30.48 3.37 30.79
C GLU A 69 -31.64 3.74 29.84
N ASP A 70 -32.01 2.79 28.98
CA ASP A 70 -33.22 2.83 28.17
C ASP A 70 -33.97 1.49 28.27
N SER A 71 -35.27 1.51 28.54
CA SER A 71 -36.11 0.30 28.66
C SER A 71 -36.38 -0.42 27.33
N GLY A 72 -35.85 0.12 26.23
CA GLY A 72 -35.88 -0.41 24.88
C GLY A 72 -35.46 0.66 23.87
N TYR A 73 -35.37 0.28 22.61
CA TYR A 73 -35.01 1.18 21.52
C TYR A 73 -36.12 1.25 20.49
N GLU A 74 -36.57 2.47 20.16
CA GLU A 74 -37.34 2.74 18.96
C GLU A 74 -36.37 2.76 17.77
N TRP A 75 -36.28 1.62 17.09
CA TRP A 75 -35.50 1.47 15.88
C TRP A 75 -36.20 2.12 14.69
N ALA A 76 -35.44 2.91 13.94
CA ALA A 76 -35.83 3.48 12.67
C ALA A 76 -34.74 3.22 11.63
N VAL A 77 -35.11 3.29 10.36
CA VAL A 77 -34.18 3.19 9.23
C VAL A 77 -34.49 4.33 8.27
N ASP A 78 -33.45 4.96 7.71
CA ASP A 78 -33.61 6.14 6.86
C ASP A 78 -34.29 5.84 5.51
N ASP A 79 -34.11 4.63 4.97
CA ASP A 79 -34.82 4.13 3.79
C ASP A 79 -35.37 2.70 3.96
N GLU A 80 -36.65 2.60 4.36
CA GLU A 80 -37.43 1.35 4.41
C GLU A 80 -37.51 0.58 3.07
N ALA A 81 -37.18 1.20 1.93
CA ALA A 81 -37.11 0.52 0.65
C ALA A 81 -35.77 -0.23 0.44
N ILE A 82 -34.72 0.10 1.21
CA ILE A 82 -33.41 -0.55 1.18
C ILE A 82 -33.32 -1.60 2.29
N ALA A 83 -33.63 -1.24 3.54
CA ALA A 83 -33.68 -2.17 4.68
C ALA A 83 -34.87 -1.87 5.59
N THR A 84 -35.42 -2.85 6.29
CA THR A 84 -36.39 -2.62 7.38
C THR A 84 -35.84 -3.16 8.69
N VAL A 85 -35.88 -2.35 9.75
CA VAL A 85 -35.56 -2.78 11.12
C VAL A 85 -36.84 -3.04 11.91
N ASP A 86 -36.86 -4.07 12.76
CA ASP A 86 -37.99 -4.37 13.66
C ASP A 86 -37.75 -3.89 15.11
N GLU A 87 -38.73 -4.14 15.98
CA GLU A 87 -38.69 -3.73 17.40
C GLU A 87 -37.58 -4.40 18.23
N THR A 88 -36.84 -5.35 17.66
CA THR A 88 -35.73 -6.08 18.29
C THR A 88 -34.35 -5.71 17.73
N GLY A 89 -34.28 -4.80 16.76
CA GLY A 89 -33.03 -4.48 16.05
C GLY A 89 -32.70 -5.44 14.91
N ALA A 90 -33.62 -6.34 14.52
CA ALA A 90 -33.42 -7.22 13.37
C ALA A 90 -33.62 -6.42 12.07
N VAL A 91 -32.53 -6.20 11.34
CA VAL A 91 -32.47 -5.46 10.07
C VAL A 91 -32.56 -6.43 8.90
N ALA A 92 -33.71 -6.45 8.23
CA ALA A 92 -33.95 -7.21 7.02
C ALA A 92 -33.54 -6.41 5.77
N GLY A 93 -32.73 -7.00 4.89
CA GLY A 93 -32.40 -6.40 3.60
C GLY A 93 -33.59 -6.46 2.63
N VAL A 94 -34.05 -5.31 2.12
CA VAL A 94 -35.20 -5.19 1.21
C VAL A 94 -34.79 -5.00 -0.25
N ALA A 95 -33.81 -4.14 -0.53
CA ALA A 95 -33.27 -3.90 -1.86
C ALA A 95 -31.81 -3.43 -1.80
N PRO A 96 -30.99 -3.58 -2.86
CA PRO A 96 -29.59 -3.19 -2.84
C PRO A 96 -29.38 -1.69 -2.60
N GLY A 97 -28.49 -1.35 -1.67
CA GLY A 97 -28.17 0.01 -1.28
C GLY A 97 -27.65 0.09 0.16
N SER A 98 -27.18 1.26 0.58
CA SER A 98 -26.87 1.52 1.99
C SER A 98 -28.09 2.11 2.69
N ALA A 99 -28.39 1.64 3.89
CA ALA A 99 -29.36 2.24 4.79
C ALA A 99 -28.68 2.51 6.15
N VAL A 100 -29.03 3.64 6.77
CA VAL A 100 -28.62 3.96 8.14
C VAL A 100 -29.73 3.54 9.07
N VAL A 101 -29.42 2.62 9.97
CA VAL A 101 -30.32 2.16 11.03
C VAL A 101 -30.03 2.96 12.28
N THR A 102 -31.01 3.69 12.79
CA THR A 102 -30.91 4.52 13.98
C THR A 102 -31.71 3.88 15.12
N ALA A 103 -31.04 3.54 16.21
CA ALA A 103 -31.69 3.20 17.47
C ALA A 103 -31.95 4.48 18.27
N THR A 104 -33.19 4.72 18.68
CA THR A 104 -33.55 5.81 19.60
C THR A 104 -33.92 5.24 20.97
N GLY A 105 -33.20 5.62 22.02
CA GLY A 105 -33.54 5.25 23.39
C GLY A 105 -34.93 5.75 23.80
N VAL A 106 -35.80 4.85 24.28
CA VAL A 106 -37.20 5.13 24.64
C VAL A 106 -37.35 6.12 25.81
N ASP A 107 -36.44 6.09 26.78
CA ASP A 107 -36.46 6.90 28.00
C ASP A 107 -35.52 8.11 27.90
N SER A 108 -34.35 7.94 27.28
CA SER A 108 -33.33 8.98 27.11
C SER A 108 -33.60 9.92 25.93
N GLY A 109 -34.30 9.42 24.89
CA GLY A 109 -34.52 10.13 23.63
C GLY A 109 -33.25 10.34 22.79
N LYS A 110 -32.23 9.50 23.01
CA LYS A 110 -30.89 9.61 22.39
C LYS A 110 -30.74 8.66 21.23
N THR A 111 -29.96 9.05 20.23
CA THR A 111 -29.87 8.34 18.94
C THR A 111 -28.46 7.83 18.68
N GLY A 112 -28.36 6.58 18.27
CA GLY A 112 -27.16 5.94 17.74
C GLY A 112 -27.45 5.42 16.36
N SER A 113 -26.47 5.43 15.46
CA SER A 113 -26.67 5.05 14.06
C SER A 113 -25.62 4.06 13.60
N TRP A 114 -26.03 3.11 12.75
CA TRP A 114 -25.15 2.11 12.16
C TRP A 114 -25.43 1.98 10.66
N GLY A 115 -24.36 1.92 9.87
CA GLY A 115 -24.45 1.69 8.44
C GLY A 115 -24.69 0.21 8.15
N VAL A 116 -25.80 -0.10 7.47
CA VAL A 116 -26.04 -1.45 6.93
C VAL A 116 -26.05 -1.38 5.41
N TYR A 117 -25.09 -2.06 4.78
CA TYR A 117 -25.08 -2.26 3.34
C TYR A 117 -25.93 -3.48 2.97
N VAL A 118 -27.03 -3.23 2.27
CA VAL A 118 -27.86 -4.27 1.69
C VAL A 118 -27.35 -4.61 0.30
N TYR A 119 -27.00 -5.88 0.08
CA TYR A 119 -26.39 -6.32 -1.18
C TYR A 119 -27.16 -7.47 -1.84
N THR A 120 -27.01 -7.57 -3.17
CA THR A 120 -27.40 -8.75 -3.95
C THR A 120 -26.16 -9.38 -4.55
N GLU A 121 -25.94 -10.64 -4.19
CA GLU A 121 -24.97 -11.50 -4.85
C GLU A 121 -25.36 -11.73 -6.33
N PRO A 122 -24.41 -11.65 -7.29
CA PRO A 122 -24.65 -12.09 -8.66
C PRO A 122 -24.96 -13.59 -8.65
N ALA A 123 -26.12 -14.00 -9.16
CA ALA A 123 -26.63 -15.36 -8.99
C ALA A 123 -25.61 -16.46 -9.42
N PRO A 124 -25.13 -17.29 -8.47
CA PRO A 124 -24.29 -18.44 -8.81
C PRO A 124 -25.06 -19.50 -9.63
N ALA A 125 -24.35 -20.53 -10.12
CA ALA A 125 -25.01 -21.66 -10.77
C ALA A 125 -25.66 -22.58 -9.73
N GLY A 126 -27.00 -22.62 -9.72
CA GLY A 126 -27.80 -23.26 -8.68
C GLY A 126 -27.50 -24.74 -8.44
N LYS A 127 -27.37 -25.11 -7.17
CA LYS A 127 -27.04 -26.47 -6.68
C LYS A 127 -28.19 -27.02 -5.83
N VAL A 128 -28.67 -28.21 -6.15
CA VAL A 128 -29.70 -28.89 -5.35
C VAL A 128 -29.08 -29.45 -4.06
N ARG A 129 -29.49 -28.93 -2.91
CA ARG A 129 -29.26 -29.54 -1.59
C ARG A 129 -30.48 -30.35 -1.20
N VAL A 130 -30.25 -31.49 -0.55
CA VAL A 130 -31.29 -32.29 0.11
C VAL A 130 -31.06 -32.21 1.61
N SER A 131 -32.14 -32.08 2.38
CA SER A 131 -32.12 -32.07 3.84
C SER A 131 -33.32 -32.81 4.41
N GLY A 132 -33.21 -33.22 5.67
CA GLY A 132 -34.24 -33.94 6.41
C GLY A 132 -33.61 -34.81 7.49
N GLU A 133 -34.32 -35.83 7.98
CA GLU A 133 -33.73 -36.72 8.99
C GLU A 133 -32.63 -37.61 8.37
N VAL A 134 -31.47 -37.70 9.01
CA VAL A 134 -30.37 -38.61 8.61
C VAL A 134 -30.60 -40.05 9.05
N ALA A 135 -31.54 -40.29 9.96
CA ALA A 135 -31.84 -41.61 10.49
C ALA A 135 -33.35 -41.78 10.69
N LEU A 136 -33.88 -42.94 10.27
CA LEU A 136 -35.32 -43.22 10.28
C LEU A 136 -35.58 -44.63 10.80
N MET A 137 -36.59 -44.80 11.66
CA MET A 137 -36.90 -46.14 12.18
C MET A 137 -37.58 -47.02 11.13
N VAL A 138 -37.33 -48.34 11.18
CA VAL A 138 -38.01 -49.32 10.31
C VAL A 138 -39.54 -49.19 10.47
N GLY A 139 -40.24 -48.98 9.35
CA GLY A 139 -41.69 -48.77 9.30
C GLY A 139 -42.16 -47.33 9.55
N ALA A 140 -41.26 -46.40 9.90
CA ALA A 140 -41.56 -44.97 9.94
C ALA A 140 -41.42 -44.32 8.55
N THR A 141 -41.99 -43.13 8.42
CA THR A 141 -41.92 -42.30 7.21
C THR A 141 -41.46 -40.89 7.56
N THR A 142 -40.58 -40.31 6.76
CA THR A 142 -40.15 -38.92 6.88
C THR A 142 -40.09 -38.29 5.50
N THR A 143 -40.32 -36.98 5.38
CA THR A 143 -40.23 -36.28 4.10
C THR A 143 -38.90 -35.56 4.02
N LEU A 144 -38.06 -35.93 3.05
CA LEU A 144 -36.89 -35.13 2.74
C LEU A 144 -37.31 -33.90 1.93
N THR A 145 -36.70 -32.78 2.23
CA THR A 145 -36.87 -31.53 1.49
C THR A 145 -35.68 -31.34 0.56
N ALA A 146 -35.92 -30.84 -0.64
CA ALA A 146 -34.87 -30.39 -1.53
C ALA A 146 -35.03 -28.89 -1.75
N THR A 147 -33.91 -28.19 -1.76
CA THR A 147 -33.83 -26.76 -2.08
C THR A 147 -32.67 -26.53 -3.05
N THR A 148 -32.94 -25.81 -4.11
CA THR A 148 -31.91 -25.28 -5.00
C THR A 148 -31.33 -24.05 -4.32
N VAL A 149 -30.13 -24.20 -3.79
CA VAL A 149 -29.34 -23.07 -3.30
C VAL A 149 -28.75 -22.39 -4.52
N ASP A 150 -28.71 -21.07 -4.53
CA ASP A 150 -28.19 -20.25 -5.64
C ASP A 150 -28.97 -20.42 -6.97
N GLY A 151 -30.25 -20.77 -6.91
CA GLY A 151 -31.09 -20.91 -8.10
C GLY A 151 -32.56 -21.17 -7.76
N THR A 152 -33.36 -21.54 -8.75
CA THR A 152 -34.76 -21.99 -8.52
C THR A 152 -35.08 -23.21 -9.36
N ASP A 153 -35.84 -24.13 -8.77
CA ASP A 153 -36.43 -25.28 -9.44
C ASP A 153 -37.93 -25.34 -9.12
N SER A 154 -38.76 -25.55 -10.13
CA SER A 154 -40.21 -25.68 -10.02
C SER A 154 -40.68 -26.99 -9.37
N GLY A 155 -39.75 -27.92 -9.13
CA GLY A 155 -39.95 -29.17 -8.41
C GLY A 155 -38.73 -30.08 -8.48
N TYR A 156 -38.78 -31.21 -7.76
CA TYR A 156 -37.68 -32.16 -7.69
C TYR A 156 -38.14 -33.59 -7.97
N ALA A 157 -37.34 -34.33 -8.74
CA ALA A 157 -37.54 -35.75 -8.99
C ALA A 157 -36.72 -36.60 -8.01
N TRP A 158 -37.37 -37.45 -7.23
CA TRP A 158 -36.75 -38.22 -6.15
C TRP A 158 -36.50 -39.68 -6.50
N SER A 159 -35.38 -40.24 -6.04
CA SER A 159 -35.04 -41.66 -6.21
C SER A 159 -34.25 -42.21 -5.01
N SER A 160 -34.32 -43.53 -4.80
CA SER A 160 -33.60 -44.24 -3.74
C SER A 160 -32.56 -45.19 -4.35
N SER A 161 -31.34 -45.18 -3.81
CA SER A 161 -30.26 -46.08 -4.24
C SER A 161 -30.55 -47.55 -3.90
N ASN A 162 -31.41 -47.81 -2.90
CA ASN A 162 -31.85 -49.15 -2.56
C ASN A 162 -33.26 -49.17 -1.94
N ALA A 163 -34.27 -49.35 -2.80
CA ALA A 163 -35.68 -49.48 -2.44
C ALA A 163 -36.01 -50.63 -1.46
N ALA A 164 -35.10 -51.58 -1.22
CA ALA A 164 -35.28 -52.63 -0.20
C ALA A 164 -34.94 -52.15 1.22
N ILE A 165 -34.16 -51.07 1.36
CA ILE A 165 -33.78 -50.46 2.66
C ILE A 165 -34.70 -49.28 2.97
N ALA A 166 -34.91 -48.37 2.00
CA ALA A 166 -35.97 -47.37 2.06
C ALA A 166 -36.50 -46.99 0.67
N THR A 167 -37.81 -46.78 0.55
CA THR A 167 -38.46 -46.26 -0.68
C THR A 167 -38.74 -44.78 -0.55
N VAL A 168 -38.60 -44.00 -1.63
CA VAL A 168 -39.02 -42.59 -1.69
C VAL A 168 -40.13 -42.40 -2.72
N ASP A 169 -41.10 -41.55 -2.43
CA ASP A 169 -42.07 -41.08 -3.42
C ASP A 169 -41.43 -40.05 -4.36
N ALA A 170 -41.51 -40.32 -5.67
CA ALA A 170 -40.74 -39.62 -6.70
C ALA A 170 -41.08 -38.13 -6.88
N ALA A 171 -42.22 -37.66 -6.36
CA ALA A 171 -42.69 -36.28 -6.51
C ALA A 171 -42.77 -35.49 -5.20
N SER A 172 -42.90 -36.17 -4.05
CA SER A 172 -43.07 -35.53 -2.74
C SER A 172 -41.88 -35.65 -1.80
N GLY A 173 -40.86 -36.46 -2.11
CA GLY A 173 -39.71 -36.67 -1.22
C GLY A 173 -40.02 -37.49 0.03
N LEU A 174 -41.23 -38.06 0.14
CA LEU A 174 -41.64 -38.90 1.27
C LEU A 174 -40.89 -40.25 1.26
N VAL A 175 -39.95 -40.42 2.17
CA VAL A 175 -39.19 -41.64 2.40
C VAL A 175 -39.89 -42.54 3.41
N THR A 176 -39.88 -43.85 3.17
CA THR A 176 -40.38 -44.90 4.08
C THR A 176 -39.26 -45.88 4.38
N GLY A 177 -38.90 -46.07 5.65
CA GLY A 177 -37.91 -47.06 6.09
C GLY A 177 -38.46 -48.48 6.00
N VAL A 178 -37.81 -49.36 5.23
CA VAL A 178 -38.28 -50.73 4.93
C VAL A 178 -37.54 -51.79 5.75
N SER A 179 -36.21 -51.65 5.91
CA SER A 179 -35.39 -52.54 6.76
C SER A 179 -34.11 -51.84 7.19
N ALA A 180 -33.53 -52.23 8.32
CA ALA A 180 -32.33 -51.58 8.84
C ALA A 180 -31.12 -51.66 7.87
N GLY A 181 -30.37 -50.57 7.77
CA GLY A 181 -29.24 -50.41 6.84
C GLY A 181 -29.12 -49.00 6.27
N GLU A 182 -28.03 -48.74 5.55
CA GLU A 182 -27.76 -47.44 4.92
C GLU A 182 -28.32 -47.39 3.49
N VAL A 183 -28.88 -46.24 3.12
CA VAL A 183 -29.43 -45.97 1.78
C VAL A 183 -29.28 -44.49 1.44
N ALA A 184 -29.01 -44.18 0.17
CA ALA A 184 -28.91 -42.81 -0.30
C ALA A 184 -30.17 -42.43 -1.08
N ILE A 185 -30.73 -41.27 -0.78
CA ILE A 185 -31.90 -40.71 -1.46
C ILE A 185 -31.43 -39.49 -2.27
N THR A 186 -31.73 -39.46 -3.56
CA THR A 186 -31.29 -38.41 -4.50
C THR A 186 -32.50 -37.59 -4.96
N ALA A 187 -32.37 -36.26 -4.94
CA ALA A 187 -33.30 -35.33 -5.58
C ALA A 187 -32.62 -34.64 -6.75
N THR A 188 -33.28 -34.56 -7.90
CA THR A 188 -32.81 -33.84 -9.09
C THR A 188 -33.75 -32.69 -9.41
N GLY A 189 -33.20 -31.48 -9.62
CA GLY A 189 -33.95 -30.27 -9.98
C GLY A 189 -34.58 -30.37 -11.37
N ALA A 190 -35.84 -29.94 -11.51
CA ALA A 190 -36.58 -30.03 -12.77
C ALA A 190 -36.11 -29.04 -13.85
N ASP A 191 -35.56 -27.90 -13.45
CA ASP A 191 -35.15 -26.79 -14.31
C ASP A 191 -33.61 -26.67 -14.37
N THR A 192 -32.91 -26.87 -13.24
CA THR A 192 -31.43 -26.85 -13.19
C THR A 192 -30.79 -28.14 -13.68
N SER A 193 -31.49 -29.28 -13.60
CA SER A 193 -30.96 -30.65 -13.80
C SER A 193 -29.86 -31.09 -12.81
N GLU A 194 -29.48 -30.25 -11.85
CA GLU A 194 -28.51 -30.58 -10.81
C GLU A 194 -29.11 -31.54 -9.76
N SER A 195 -28.27 -32.26 -9.02
CA SER A 195 -28.72 -33.32 -8.11
C SER A 195 -28.07 -33.30 -6.73
N GLY A 196 -28.89 -33.29 -5.69
CA GLY A 196 -28.48 -33.46 -4.30
C GLY A 196 -28.67 -34.89 -3.81
N VAL A 197 -27.79 -35.37 -2.94
CA VAL A 197 -27.83 -36.73 -2.38
C VAL A 197 -27.82 -36.68 -0.86
N TRP A 198 -28.73 -37.41 -0.22
CA TRP A 198 -28.85 -37.51 1.22
C TRP A 198 -28.64 -38.95 1.69
N GLY A 199 -27.65 -39.18 2.55
CA GLY A 199 -27.45 -40.47 3.20
C GLY A 199 -28.42 -40.65 4.37
N MET A 200 -29.12 -41.78 4.40
CA MET A 200 -30.02 -42.15 5.49
C MET A 200 -29.62 -43.50 6.11
N TYR A 201 -29.66 -43.57 7.43
CA TYR A 201 -29.50 -44.81 8.19
C TYR A 201 -30.85 -45.29 8.75
N ILE A 202 -31.33 -46.43 8.27
CA ILE A 202 -32.55 -47.04 8.79
C ILE A 202 -32.19 -47.92 10.00
N TYR A 203 -32.87 -47.72 11.14
CA TYR A 203 -32.56 -48.41 12.40
C TYR A 203 -33.80 -48.97 13.13
N GLU A 204 -33.58 -49.84 14.13
CA GLU A 204 -34.65 -50.44 14.94
C GLU A 204 -34.82 -49.71 16.30
N PRO A 205 -36.06 -49.54 16.81
CA PRO A 205 -36.34 -48.74 18.02
C PRO A 205 -35.85 -49.37 19.34
N PRO A 206 -35.13 -48.61 20.21
CA PRO A 206 -34.98 -48.90 21.63
C PRO A 206 -36.06 -48.21 22.49
N VAL A 207 -36.21 -48.61 23.76
CA VAL A 207 -37.22 -48.08 24.71
C VAL A 207 -36.50 -47.43 25.91
N ALA A 208 -36.84 -46.17 26.23
CA ALA A 208 -36.14 -45.35 27.23
C ALA A 208 -36.73 -45.38 28.66
N ALA A 209 -35.98 -44.87 29.64
CA ALA A 209 -36.26 -44.87 31.08
C ALA A 209 -35.97 -43.49 31.72
N PRO A 210 -36.57 -43.14 32.88
CA PRO A 210 -36.45 -41.81 33.51
C PRO A 210 -35.06 -41.51 34.13
N VAL A 211 -34.78 -40.23 34.38
CA VAL A 211 -33.56 -39.69 35.03
C VAL A 211 -33.87 -38.53 35.98
N VAL A 212 -33.01 -38.29 36.98
CA VAL A 212 -33.16 -37.21 37.98
C VAL A 212 -31.97 -36.24 37.91
N ALA A 213 -32.26 -34.95 37.94
CA ALA A 213 -31.29 -33.85 37.95
C ALA A 213 -31.29 -33.11 39.30
N VAL A 214 -30.12 -32.61 39.73
CA VAL A 214 -29.91 -31.87 41.00
C VAL A 214 -29.35 -30.48 40.73
N SER A 215 -29.99 -29.46 41.30
CA SER A 215 -29.70 -28.04 41.10
C SER A 215 -29.54 -27.26 42.43
N GLY A 216 -29.01 -26.04 42.36
CA GLY A 216 -28.52 -25.26 43.50
C GLY A 216 -27.00 -25.01 43.43
N GLY A 217 -26.45 -24.29 44.40
CA GLY A 217 -25.02 -23.93 44.45
C GLY A 217 -24.08 -25.14 44.59
N THR A 218 -22.77 -24.88 44.50
CA THR A 218 -21.71 -25.92 44.43
C THR A 218 -20.72 -25.88 45.59
N SER A 219 -20.69 -24.81 46.40
CA SER A 219 -19.77 -24.67 47.53
C SER A 219 -20.46 -24.13 48.79
N VAL A 220 -19.89 -24.45 49.95
CA VAL A 220 -20.36 -23.96 51.25
C VAL A 220 -19.19 -23.84 52.23
N LEU A 221 -19.12 -22.77 53.02
CA LEU A 221 -18.09 -22.62 54.05
C LEU A 221 -18.30 -23.63 55.19
N VAL A 222 -17.23 -24.07 55.85
CA VAL A 222 -17.33 -24.89 57.08
C VAL A 222 -18.21 -24.17 58.12
N GLY A 223 -19.30 -24.81 58.54
CA GLY A 223 -20.29 -24.29 59.48
C GLY A 223 -21.47 -23.52 58.85
N ALA A 224 -21.46 -23.27 57.54
CA ALA A 224 -22.57 -22.65 56.81
C ALA A 224 -23.51 -23.69 56.16
N THR A 225 -24.63 -23.22 55.60
CA THR A 225 -25.67 -24.07 54.98
C THR A 225 -26.01 -23.64 53.56
N LEU A 226 -26.30 -24.60 52.68
CA LEU A 226 -26.61 -24.42 51.25
C LEU A 226 -27.84 -25.26 50.87
N GLN A 227 -28.82 -24.69 50.16
CA GLN A 227 -30.04 -25.40 49.77
C GLN A 227 -29.95 -25.94 48.34
N LEU A 228 -30.24 -27.24 48.14
CA LEU A 228 -30.36 -27.87 46.83
C LEU A 228 -31.82 -28.23 46.49
N SER A 229 -32.10 -28.52 45.21
CA SER A 229 -33.40 -29.00 44.73
C SER A 229 -33.23 -30.01 43.58
N ALA A 230 -34.25 -30.82 43.28
CA ALA A 230 -34.19 -31.87 42.27
C ALA A 230 -35.45 -31.96 41.40
N ALA A 231 -35.30 -32.47 40.18
CA ALA A 231 -36.36 -32.67 39.19
C ALA A 231 -36.16 -33.99 38.42
N THR A 232 -37.24 -34.67 38.04
CA THR A 232 -37.23 -35.91 37.25
C THR A 232 -37.67 -35.65 35.82
N GLU A 233 -36.87 -36.10 34.86
CA GLU A 233 -37.17 -36.08 33.43
C GLU A 233 -37.48 -37.49 32.90
N GLY A 234 -38.38 -37.59 31.92
CA GLY A 234 -38.86 -38.87 31.39
C GLY A 234 -39.75 -39.68 32.36
N GLY A 235 -40.14 -39.10 33.50
CA GLY A 235 -40.98 -39.71 34.52
C GLY A 235 -41.61 -38.66 35.44
N THR A 236 -42.13 -39.08 36.59
CA THR A 236 -42.64 -38.18 37.64
C THR A 236 -42.36 -38.78 39.01
N ASP A 237 -41.85 -37.97 39.94
CA ASP A 237 -41.63 -38.34 41.33
C ASP A 237 -42.37 -37.39 42.28
N ALA A 238 -43.03 -37.94 43.30
CA ALA A 238 -43.76 -37.17 44.32
C ALA A 238 -42.85 -36.49 45.36
N GLY A 239 -41.57 -36.85 45.40
CA GLY A 239 -40.56 -36.37 46.35
C GLY A 239 -39.18 -36.94 46.07
N TYR A 240 -38.17 -36.48 46.81
CA TYR A 240 -36.78 -36.90 46.67
C TYR A 240 -36.15 -37.20 48.02
N ALA A 241 -35.55 -38.39 48.14
CA ALA A 241 -34.72 -38.77 49.27
C ALA A 241 -33.27 -38.31 49.04
N TRP A 242 -32.76 -37.46 49.94
CA TRP A 242 -31.41 -36.90 49.85
C TRP A 242 -30.41 -37.65 50.73
N SER A 243 -29.16 -37.75 50.27
CA SER A 243 -28.06 -38.40 50.99
C SER A 243 -26.71 -37.79 50.64
N SER A 244 -25.77 -37.78 51.59
CA SER A 244 -24.38 -37.38 51.35
C SER A 244 -23.48 -38.61 51.20
N SER A 245 -22.50 -38.55 50.30
CA SER A 245 -21.45 -39.57 50.21
C SER A 245 -20.48 -39.52 51.41
N ASN A 246 -20.42 -38.40 52.13
CA ASN A 246 -19.55 -38.23 53.29
C ASN A 246 -20.06 -37.16 54.27
N ASP A 247 -20.89 -37.58 55.23
CA ASP A 247 -21.40 -36.73 56.33
C ASP A 247 -20.31 -36.09 57.22
N ALA A 248 -19.05 -36.55 57.15
CA ALA A 248 -17.95 -35.90 57.86
C ALA A 248 -17.41 -34.65 57.13
N ILE A 249 -17.73 -34.49 55.85
CA ILE A 249 -17.39 -33.32 55.02
C ILE A 249 -18.62 -32.41 54.87
N ALA A 250 -19.74 -32.95 54.38
CA ALA A 250 -21.01 -32.22 54.32
C ALA A 250 -22.18 -33.15 54.67
N THR A 251 -23.10 -32.67 55.51
CA THR A 251 -24.37 -33.36 55.80
C THR A 251 -25.50 -32.78 54.95
N VAL A 252 -26.55 -33.55 54.67
CA VAL A 252 -27.76 -33.07 53.98
C VAL A 252 -29.02 -33.51 54.71
N ASP A 253 -30.02 -32.64 54.81
CA ASP A 253 -31.35 -33.03 55.26
C ASP A 253 -32.01 -33.94 54.22
N ALA A 254 -32.33 -35.16 54.64
CA ALA A 254 -32.81 -36.23 53.77
C ALA A 254 -34.17 -35.97 53.09
N ALA A 255 -34.94 -34.97 53.56
CA ALA A 255 -36.26 -34.65 53.03
C ALA A 255 -36.33 -33.27 52.35
N THR A 256 -35.43 -32.33 52.68
CA THR A 256 -35.44 -30.98 52.09
C THR A 256 -34.28 -30.68 51.14
N GLY A 257 -33.18 -31.44 51.17
CA GLY A 257 -31.99 -31.13 50.37
C GLY A 257 -31.13 -29.97 50.92
N LEU A 258 -31.33 -29.57 52.18
CA LEU A 258 -30.51 -28.55 52.84
C LEU A 258 -29.18 -29.15 53.31
N VAL A 259 -28.07 -28.72 52.70
CA VAL A 259 -26.69 -29.13 52.98
C VAL A 259 -26.07 -28.26 54.06
N THR A 260 -25.23 -28.83 54.93
CA THR A 260 -24.41 -28.11 55.92
C THR A 260 -22.95 -28.53 55.80
N GLY A 261 -22.02 -27.57 55.65
CA GLY A 261 -20.58 -27.82 55.61
C GLY A 261 -20.02 -28.18 56.99
N VAL A 262 -19.31 -29.31 57.10
CA VAL A 262 -18.81 -29.88 58.36
C VAL A 262 -17.29 -29.83 58.47
N ALA A 263 -16.58 -30.17 57.40
CA ALA A 263 -15.12 -30.09 57.28
C ALA A 263 -14.73 -29.92 55.81
N GLU A 264 -13.52 -29.41 55.56
CA GLU A 264 -13.00 -29.16 54.22
C GLU A 264 -12.92 -30.43 53.35
N GLY A 265 -13.19 -30.26 52.05
CA GLY A 265 -13.18 -31.31 51.03
C GLY A 265 -14.52 -31.48 50.31
N GLU A 266 -14.65 -32.55 49.53
CA GLU A 266 -15.82 -32.78 48.68
C GLU A 266 -16.77 -33.86 49.21
N ALA A 267 -18.07 -33.60 49.09
CA ALA A 267 -19.13 -34.59 49.33
C ALA A 267 -20.13 -34.58 48.17
N THR A 268 -20.40 -35.75 47.59
CA THR A 268 -21.43 -35.92 46.57
C THR A 268 -22.79 -36.04 47.23
N ILE A 269 -23.64 -35.05 47.03
CA ILE A 269 -25.01 -35.03 47.50
C ILE A 269 -25.92 -35.65 46.42
N THR A 270 -26.69 -36.66 46.79
CA THR A 270 -27.50 -37.46 45.87
C THR A 270 -28.98 -37.39 46.25
N ALA A 271 -29.81 -36.94 45.32
CA ALA A 271 -31.27 -37.04 45.37
C ALA A 271 -31.72 -38.32 44.66
N THR A 272 -32.65 -39.06 45.24
CA THR A 272 -33.29 -40.22 44.60
C THR A 272 -34.80 -40.00 44.56
N GLY A 273 -35.40 -40.13 43.37
CA GLY A 273 -36.84 -40.00 43.19
C GLY A 273 -37.61 -41.12 43.90
N ASP A 274 -38.63 -40.74 44.70
CA ASP A 274 -39.39 -41.67 45.55
C ASP A 274 -40.21 -42.72 44.78
N ASP A 275 -40.66 -42.41 43.56
CA ASP A 275 -41.50 -43.27 42.71
C ASP A 275 -40.68 -44.00 41.64
N THR A 276 -39.70 -43.32 41.02
CA THR A 276 -38.86 -43.87 39.95
C THR A 276 -37.67 -44.67 40.47
N ASN A 277 -37.22 -44.43 41.71
CA ASN A 277 -35.96 -44.92 42.29
C ASN A 277 -34.71 -44.59 41.43
N VAL A 278 -34.77 -43.54 40.60
CA VAL A 278 -33.62 -43.05 39.86
C VAL A 278 -32.95 -41.93 40.66
N SER A 279 -31.62 -41.85 40.59
CA SER A 279 -30.84 -40.90 41.37
C SER A 279 -30.13 -39.88 40.49
N GLY A 280 -30.10 -38.63 40.94
CA GLY A 280 -29.25 -37.56 40.45
C GLY A 280 -28.31 -37.09 41.54
N SER A 281 -27.10 -36.64 41.19
CA SER A 281 -26.08 -36.26 42.15
C SER A 281 -25.40 -34.95 41.76
N LYS A 282 -25.01 -34.15 42.76
CA LYS A 282 -24.16 -32.96 42.62
C LYS A 282 -23.04 -33.02 43.65
N VAL A 283 -21.80 -32.72 43.24
CA VAL A 283 -20.66 -32.58 44.16
C VAL A 283 -20.75 -31.22 44.84
N ILE A 284 -20.59 -31.20 46.16
CA ILE A 284 -20.51 -29.98 46.97
C ILE A 284 -19.13 -29.90 47.60
N VAL A 285 -18.44 -28.77 47.37
CA VAL A 285 -17.12 -28.47 47.91
C VAL A 285 -17.30 -27.67 49.21
N VAL A 286 -16.78 -28.21 50.31
CA VAL A 286 -16.76 -27.50 51.59
C VAL A 286 -15.42 -26.80 51.75
N LEU A 287 -15.45 -25.47 51.86
CA LEU A 287 -14.25 -24.64 51.88
C LEU A 287 -13.91 -24.18 53.31
N ALA A 288 -12.63 -24.23 53.68
CA ALA A 288 -12.16 -23.65 54.92
C ALA A 288 -12.20 -22.11 54.90
N VAL A 289 -12.26 -21.50 56.08
CA VAL A 289 -12.07 -20.04 56.22
C VAL A 289 -10.56 -19.74 56.14
N GLY A 290 -10.04 -19.66 54.91
CA GLY A 290 -8.62 -19.46 54.59
C GLY A 290 -7.79 -20.75 54.66
N GLY A 291 -7.50 -21.35 53.50
CA GLY A 291 -6.76 -22.62 53.38
C GLY A 291 -6.03 -22.77 52.03
N PRO A 292 -5.04 -23.67 51.92
CA PRO A 292 -4.00 -23.63 50.88
C PRO A 292 -4.34 -24.31 49.53
N ASP A 293 -5.57 -24.76 49.32
CA ASP A 293 -5.95 -25.65 48.19
C ASP A 293 -6.45 -24.92 46.93
N ALA A 294 -6.35 -23.57 46.86
CA ALA A 294 -6.64 -22.85 45.62
C ALA A 294 -5.54 -23.10 44.56
N PRO A 295 -5.89 -23.38 43.30
CA PRO A 295 -4.90 -23.56 42.24
C PRO A 295 -3.99 -22.32 42.14
N PHE A 296 -2.72 -22.55 41.79
CA PHE A 296 -1.68 -21.51 41.71
C PHE A 296 -1.31 -20.79 43.04
N THR A 297 -1.79 -21.24 44.21
CA THR A 297 -1.40 -20.63 45.51
C THR A 297 0.13 -20.65 45.76
N GLU A 298 0.83 -21.72 45.37
CA GLU A 298 2.30 -21.79 45.45
C GLU A 298 2.98 -20.80 44.49
N ALA A 299 2.39 -20.60 43.30
CA ALA A 299 2.88 -19.63 42.32
C ALA A 299 2.70 -18.19 42.81
N TRP A 300 1.51 -17.85 43.31
CA TRP A 300 1.21 -16.54 43.90
C TRP A 300 2.06 -16.25 45.13
N GLY A 301 2.24 -17.23 46.02
CA GLY A 301 3.09 -17.10 47.20
C GLY A 301 4.58 -16.87 46.89
N GLY A 302 5.03 -17.15 45.67
CA GLY A 302 6.37 -16.80 45.17
C GLY A 302 6.45 -15.43 44.45
N SER A 303 5.31 -14.81 44.13
CA SER A 303 5.22 -13.53 43.41
C SER A 303 5.58 -12.34 44.30
N ALA A 304 5.94 -11.20 43.70
CA ALA A 304 6.22 -9.97 44.45
C ALA A 304 5.00 -9.48 45.26
N HIS A 305 3.79 -9.65 44.71
CA HIS A 305 2.54 -9.24 45.35
C HIS A 305 2.18 -9.98 46.65
N ALA A 306 2.83 -11.13 46.92
CA ALA A 306 2.64 -11.91 48.15
C ALA A 306 3.82 -11.81 49.15
N ARG A 307 4.92 -11.14 48.80
CA ARG A 307 6.11 -11.01 49.66
C ARG A 307 5.92 -9.93 50.71
N ALA A 308 5.53 -10.34 51.90
CA ALA A 308 5.30 -9.45 53.04
C ALA A 308 6.58 -8.73 53.55
N GLU A 309 7.75 -9.07 53.00
CA GLU A 309 9.04 -8.41 53.25
C GLU A 309 9.44 -7.34 52.21
N ASP A 310 8.76 -7.24 51.06
CA ASP A 310 9.09 -6.25 50.02
C ASP A 310 8.67 -4.84 50.48
N GLU A 311 9.46 -3.80 50.14
CA GLU A 311 9.28 -2.41 50.61
C GLU A 311 7.84 -1.89 50.43
N ALA A 312 7.20 -2.30 49.32
CA ALA A 312 5.81 -1.99 49.01
C ALA A 312 4.80 -2.38 50.11
N PHE A 313 5.12 -3.32 51.00
CA PHE A 313 4.23 -3.77 52.08
C PHE A 313 4.76 -3.44 53.48
N ILE A 314 6.05 -3.08 53.60
CA ILE A 314 6.69 -2.80 54.90
C ILE A 314 6.94 -1.32 55.20
N HIS A 315 6.83 -0.43 54.22
CA HIS A 315 7.15 1.00 54.36
C HIS A 315 6.52 1.66 55.61
N TRP A 316 5.22 1.40 55.84
CA TRP A 316 4.45 1.98 56.95
C TRP A 316 4.50 1.17 58.27
N ASN A 317 5.39 0.18 58.39
CA ASN A 317 5.48 -0.63 59.61
C ASN A 317 5.86 0.18 60.86
N GLU A 318 6.62 1.27 60.72
CA GLU A 318 6.95 2.17 61.83
C GLU A 318 5.79 3.12 62.18
N ASP A 319 4.95 3.47 61.20
CA ASP A 319 3.76 4.31 61.37
C ASP A 319 2.57 3.53 62.00
N GLY A 320 2.51 2.22 61.75
CA GLY A 320 1.58 1.28 62.38
C GLY A 320 0.27 1.01 61.62
N ALA A 321 0.01 1.77 60.56
CA ALA A 321 -1.10 1.55 59.61
C ALA A 321 -0.71 2.08 58.22
N ILE A 322 -1.26 1.49 57.16
CA ILE A 322 -1.05 1.94 55.78
C ILE A 322 -2.07 3.06 55.49
N PRO A 323 -1.64 4.30 55.16
CA PRO A 323 -2.54 5.43 54.95
C PRO A 323 -3.52 5.20 53.80
N THR A 324 -4.73 5.78 53.88
CA THR A 324 -5.79 5.69 52.85
C THR A 324 -5.28 5.95 51.43
N GLY A 325 -4.52 7.04 51.23
CA GLY A 325 -3.93 7.42 49.94
C GLY A 325 -2.82 6.52 49.39
N CYS A 326 -2.52 5.40 50.08
CA CYS A 326 -1.57 4.36 49.67
C CYS A 326 -2.21 2.96 49.73
N ALA A 327 -3.15 2.73 50.65
CA ALA A 327 -3.70 1.41 50.97
C ALA A 327 -4.36 0.68 49.78
N LYS A 328 -4.91 1.43 48.80
CA LYS A 328 -5.49 0.90 47.55
C LYS A 328 -4.64 -0.20 46.90
N CYS A 329 -3.35 0.06 46.70
CA CYS A 329 -2.46 -0.84 45.94
C CYS A 329 -1.42 -1.55 46.81
N HIS A 330 -1.31 -1.15 48.07
CA HIS A 330 -0.34 -1.68 49.03
C HIS A 330 -0.98 -2.60 50.08
N SER A 331 -2.25 -3.00 49.93
CA SER A 331 -2.93 -3.91 50.86
C SER A 331 -4.18 -4.55 50.26
N THR A 332 -4.48 -5.82 50.59
CA THR A 332 -5.79 -6.41 50.25
C THR A 332 -6.96 -5.61 50.83
N PRO A 333 -6.98 -5.21 52.12
CA PRO A 333 -8.12 -4.48 52.68
C PRO A 333 -8.37 -3.14 51.99
N GLY A 334 -7.33 -2.36 51.68
CA GLY A 334 -7.47 -1.09 50.97
C GLY A 334 -7.91 -1.24 49.52
N TYR A 335 -7.58 -2.34 48.84
CA TYR A 335 -8.14 -2.62 47.51
C TYR A 335 -9.62 -3.00 47.59
N LEU A 336 -10.02 -3.82 48.58
CA LEU A 336 -11.43 -4.17 48.79
C LEU A 336 -12.28 -2.96 49.19
N ASP A 337 -11.73 -2.06 50.01
CA ASP A 337 -12.34 -0.76 50.36
C ASP A 337 -12.53 0.11 49.10
N PHE A 338 -11.46 0.30 48.30
CA PHE A 338 -11.56 1.03 47.03
C PHE A 338 -12.63 0.46 46.07
N LEU A 339 -12.83 -0.86 46.06
CA LEU A 339 -13.84 -1.53 45.23
C LEU A 339 -15.26 -1.51 45.85
N GLY A 340 -15.42 -1.07 47.10
CA GLY A 340 -16.66 -1.28 47.88
C GLY A 340 -16.99 -2.74 48.17
N ALA A 341 -16.04 -3.66 47.92
CA ALA A 341 -16.25 -5.11 47.98
C ALA A 341 -16.37 -5.65 49.43
N ASP A 342 -15.98 -4.86 50.43
CA ASP A 342 -16.24 -5.13 51.84
C ASP A 342 -17.52 -4.45 52.38
N GLY A 343 -18.20 -3.67 51.53
CA GLY A 343 -19.39 -2.89 51.85
C GLY A 343 -19.15 -1.42 52.16
N SER A 344 -17.93 -0.89 51.93
CA SER A 344 -17.64 0.55 51.92
C SER A 344 -18.15 1.25 50.63
N ALA A 345 -17.75 2.52 50.42
CA ALA A 345 -18.08 3.26 49.22
C ALA A 345 -17.01 3.05 48.14
N ALA A 346 -17.41 2.55 46.97
CA ALA A 346 -16.51 2.34 45.84
C ALA A 346 -15.86 3.65 45.34
N GLY A 347 -14.70 3.53 44.69
CA GLY A 347 -13.92 4.64 44.13
C GLY A 347 -13.06 5.40 45.15
N VAL A 348 -13.19 5.11 46.44
CA VAL A 348 -12.43 5.77 47.52
C VAL A 348 -11.93 4.74 48.55
N VAL A 349 -10.77 4.99 49.14
CA VAL A 349 -10.32 4.29 50.34
C VAL A 349 -10.61 5.18 51.53
N ASP A 350 -11.60 4.83 52.36
CA ASP A 350 -12.03 5.65 53.49
C ASP A 350 -11.39 5.24 54.83
N ALA A 351 -10.76 4.06 54.89
CA ALA A 351 -10.09 3.52 56.07
C ALA A 351 -8.57 3.29 55.89
N GLU A 352 -7.80 3.45 56.97
CA GLU A 352 -6.39 3.03 57.01
C GLU A 352 -6.31 1.49 57.03
N ALA A 353 -5.46 0.90 56.19
CA ALA A 353 -5.32 -0.55 56.11
C ALA A 353 -4.29 -1.10 57.12
N PRO A 354 -4.49 -2.32 57.66
CA PRO A 354 -3.57 -2.91 58.62
C PRO A 354 -2.21 -3.31 57.99
N ILE A 355 -1.13 -2.99 58.70
CA ILE A 355 0.24 -3.44 58.37
C ILE A 355 0.37 -4.97 58.40
N GLY A 356 1.36 -5.50 57.68
CA GLY A 356 1.58 -6.94 57.53
C GLY A 356 0.53 -7.64 56.66
N THR A 357 -0.22 -6.86 55.86
CA THR A 357 -1.03 -7.39 54.76
C THR A 357 -0.30 -7.21 53.42
N VAL A 358 -0.69 -8.02 52.44
CA VAL A 358 -0.16 -8.03 51.07
C VAL A 358 -1.33 -8.06 50.08
N VAL A 359 -1.08 -8.14 48.78
CA VAL A 359 -2.14 -8.46 47.80
C VAL A 359 -2.35 -9.99 47.83
N SER A 360 -3.58 -10.40 48.11
CA SER A 360 -3.98 -11.81 48.27
C SER A 360 -5.07 -12.18 47.29
N CYS A 361 -5.37 -13.48 47.16
CA CYS A 361 -6.29 -13.98 46.13
C CYS A 361 -7.64 -13.25 46.08
N VAL A 362 -8.22 -12.92 47.23
CA VAL A 362 -9.53 -12.22 47.31
C VAL A 362 -9.49 -10.78 46.78
N ALA A 363 -8.31 -10.16 46.68
CA ALA A 363 -8.16 -8.86 46.04
C ALA A 363 -8.56 -8.90 44.55
N CYS A 364 -8.25 -9.99 43.85
CA CYS A 364 -8.53 -10.15 42.41
C CYS A 364 -9.64 -11.15 42.08
N HIS A 365 -10.13 -11.89 43.09
CA HIS A 365 -11.17 -12.92 43.00
C HIS A 365 -12.28 -12.65 44.03
N ASN A 366 -13.12 -11.66 43.71
CA ASN A 366 -14.38 -11.35 44.35
C ASN A 366 -15.40 -10.90 43.30
N ASP A 367 -16.69 -10.88 43.65
CA ASP A 367 -17.79 -10.63 42.71
C ASP A 367 -17.63 -9.30 41.95
N VAL A 368 -17.14 -8.22 42.60
CA VAL A 368 -16.91 -6.91 41.95
C VAL A 368 -15.79 -6.99 40.92
N THR A 369 -14.67 -7.64 41.26
CA THR A 369 -13.51 -7.75 40.36
C THR A 369 -13.68 -8.73 39.21
N LEU A 370 -14.73 -9.56 39.23
CA LEU A 370 -15.05 -10.48 38.14
C LEU A 370 -15.87 -9.81 37.03
N THR A 371 -16.57 -8.71 37.35
CA THR A 371 -17.37 -7.93 36.38
C THR A 371 -16.79 -6.54 36.10
N LYS A 372 -15.64 -6.17 36.69
CA LYS A 372 -15.01 -4.87 36.47
C LYS A 372 -14.35 -4.79 35.09
N ASP A 373 -14.85 -3.88 34.28
CA ASP A 373 -14.48 -3.66 32.88
C ASP A 373 -13.97 -2.22 32.59
N SER A 374 -13.85 -1.39 33.61
CA SER A 374 -13.49 0.03 33.45
C SER A 374 -12.47 0.51 34.47
N VAL A 375 -11.64 1.50 34.09
CA VAL A 375 -10.58 2.08 34.93
C VAL A 375 -10.42 3.59 34.62
N THR A 376 -10.39 4.41 35.67
CA THR A 376 -10.18 5.87 35.58
C THR A 376 -8.72 6.23 35.92
N PHE A 377 -8.04 6.86 34.96
CA PHE A 377 -6.65 7.26 35.04
C PHE A 377 -6.45 8.58 35.82
N PRO A 378 -5.23 8.90 36.30
CA PRO A 378 -4.93 10.15 36.99
C PRO A 378 -5.12 11.44 36.13
N SER A 379 -5.39 11.30 34.84
CA SER A 379 -5.82 12.37 33.93
C SER A 379 -7.30 12.76 34.12
N GLY A 380 -8.12 11.82 34.60
CA GLY A 380 -9.59 11.90 34.57
C GLY A 380 -10.22 11.08 33.43
N GLU A 381 -9.42 10.64 32.46
CA GLU A 381 -9.89 9.76 31.38
C GLU A 381 -10.28 8.39 31.94
N THR A 382 -11.38 7.82 31.42
CA THR A 382 -11.89 6.53 31.83
C THR A 382 -11.96 5.60 30.63
N LEU A 383 -11.23 4.50 30.71
CA LEU A 383 -11.25 3.44 29.70
C LEU A 383 -12.24 2.36 30.15
N ALA A 384 -13.15 1.96 29.27
CA ALA A 384 -14.19 0.95 29.49
C ALA A 384 -14.06 -0.22 28.49
N GLY A 385 -14.87 -1.27 28.65
CA GLY A 385 -14.79 -2.48 27.80
C GLY A 385 -13.51 -3.30 28.01
N LEU A 386 -12.80 -3.10 29.13
CA LEU A 386 -11.64 -3.87 29.52
C LEU A 386 -12.02 -5.27 29.99
N GLY A 387 -11.11 -6.20 29.78
CA GLY A 387 -11.20 -7.55 30.31
C GLY A 387 -10.54 -7.69 31.69
N PRO A 388 -10.12 -8.93 32.02
CA PRO A 388 -9.34 -9.30 33.21
C PRO A 388 -8.21 -8.36 33.67
N GLU A 389 -7.63 -7.58 32.76
CA GLU A 389 -6.54 -6.63 32.96
C GLU A 389 -6.94 -5.32 33.67
N SER A 390 -8.24 -4.98 33.73
CA SER A 390 -8.75 -3.82 34.48
C SER A 390 -8.21 -3.76 35.92
N ARG A 391 -8.15 -4.92 36.58
CA ARG A 391 -7.60 -5.13 37.92
C ARG A 391 -6.11 -4.80 38.03
N CYS A 392 -5.34 -5.01 36.96
CA CYS A 392 -3.92 -4.66 36.88
C CYS A 392 -3.76 -3.14 36.70
N MET A 393 -4.48 -2.57 35.74
CA MET A 393 -4.40 -1.15 35.38
C MET A 393 -4.75 -0.24 36.58
N GLU A 394 -5.75 -0.61 37.38
CA GLU A 394 -6.18 0.12 38.58
C GLU A 394 -5.06 0.49 39.57
N CYS A 395 -3.95 -0.26 39.56
CA CYS A 395 -2.73 0.05 40.32
C CYS A 395 -1.50 0.36 39.45
N HIS A 396 -1.43 -0.16 38.22
CA HIS A 396 -0.33 0.05 37.28
C HIS A 396 -0.55 1.21 36.29
N GLN A 397 -1.44 2.15 36.63
CA GLN A 397 -1.73 3.38 35.88
C GLN A 397 -0.90 4.61 36.31
N GLY A 398 -0.06 4.47 37.34
CA GLY A 398 0.61 5.63 37.97
C GLY A 398 -0.32 6.46 38.85
N ARG A 399 0.13 7.65 39.27
CA ARG A 399 -0.55 8.53 40.23
C ARG A 399 -0.66 10.00 39.83
N GLU A 400 0.02 10.39 38.76
CA GLU A 400 0.07 11.75 38.22
C GLU A 400 -0.08 11.63 36.68
N SER A 401 -0.30 12.75 36.00
CA SER A 401 -0.60 12.83 34.56
C SER A 401 -0.18 14.20 34.01
N LYS A 402 -0.33 14.42 32.69
CA LYS A 402 -0.27 15.78 32.12
C LYS A 402 -1.13 16.77 32.91
N VAL A 403 -2.37 16.38 33.21
CA VAL A 403 -3.37 17.22 33.89
C VAL A 403 -2.90 17.67 35.28
N SER A 404 -2.22 16.80 36.03
CA SER A 404 -1.73 17.16 37.37
C SER A 404 -0.47 18.04 37.34
N VAL A 405 0.38 17.90 36.31
CA VAL A 405 1.50 18.81 36.02
C VAL A 405 1.00 20.19 35.60
N ASP A 406 0.06 20.25 34.65
CA ASP A 406 -0.56 21.50 34.20
C ASP A 406 -1.31 22.20 35.35
N THR A 407 -2.00 21.44 36.20
CA THR A 407 -2.63 21.96 37.42
C THR A 407 -1.60 22.55 38.39
N ALA A 408 -0.43 21.93 38.57
CA ALA A 408 0.62 22.48 39.41
C ALA A 408 1.17 23.81 38.85
N ILE A 409 1.41 23.87 37.54
CA ILE A 409 1.90 25.07 36.85
C ILE A 409 0.87 26.21 36.90
N ALA A 410 -0.40 25.91 36.64
CA ALA A 410 -1.49 26.89 36.69
C ALA A 410 -1.72 27.45 38.10
N ASN A 411 -1.51 26.64 39.15
CA ASN A 411 -1.65 27.08 40.54
C ASN A 411 -0.48 27.96 41.01
N ALA A 412 0.75 27.66 40.60
CA ALA A 412 1.92 28.50 40.89
C ALA A 412 1.88 29.82 40.10
N ALA A 413 1.39 29.79 38.85
CA ALA A 413 1.29 30.94 37.95
C ALA A 413 2.61 31.76 37.81
N PRO A 414 3.74 31.12 37.45
CA PRO A 414 5.05 31.77 37.36
C PRO A 414 5.08 32.88 36.31
N GLU A 415 5.95 33.89 36.49
CA GLU A 415 6.05 35.06 35.60
C GLU A 415 6.39 34.70 34.15
N THR A 416 7.22 33.66 33.96
CA THR A 416 7.48 33.00 32.67
C THR A 416 7.65 31.50 32.91
N VAL A 417 7.59 30.68 31.85
CA VAL A 417 7.84 29.23 31.97
C VAL A 417 9.25 28.88 32.46
N ASP A 418 10.19 29.81 32.31
CA ASP A 418 11.60 29.74 32.73
C ASP A 418 11.89 30.38 34.10
N THR A 419 10.87 30.97 34.75
CA THR A 419 11.04 31.58 36.08
C THR A 419 10.95 30.51 37.17
N VAL A 420 11.90 30.51 38.10
CA VAL A 420 11.85 29.65 39.29
C VAL A 420 10.74 30.13 40.22
N ASP A 421 9.84 29.22 40.59
CA ASP A 421 8.76 29.49 41.53
C ASP A 421 8.85 28.58 42.76
N ALA A 422 8.49 29.13 43.93
CA ALA A 422 8.56 28.43 45.21
C ALA A 422 7.36 27.52 45.48
N ASP A 423 6.24 27.72 44.78
CA ASP A 423 5.06 26.87 44.85
C ASP A 423 5.10 25.72 43.81
N LEU A 424 6.10 25.72 42.90
CA LEU A 424 6.40 24.59 42.03
C LEU A 424 7.24 23.50 42.72
N GLY A 425 6.93 22.26 42.40
CA GLY A 425 7.64 21.08 42.89
C GLY A 425 7.44 19.88 41.95
N PHE A 426 8.37 18.94 42.03
CA PHE A 426 8.31 17.72 41.23
C PHE A 426 7.02 16.91 41.44
N ARG A 427 6.45 16.38 40.34
CA ARG A 427 5.29 15.48 40.35
C ARG A 427 5.78 14.05 40.13
N ASN A 428 5.36 13.10 40.97
CA ASN A 428 5.83 11.71 40.90
C ASN A 428 4.77 10.81 40.25
N VAL A 429 5.00 10.40 39.00
CA VAL A 429 4.15 9.44 38.27
C VAL A 429 3.93 8.12 39.03
N HIS A 430 4.82 7.79 39.97
CA HIS A 430 4.84 6.56 40.76
C HIS A 430 5.30 5.33 39.94
N TYR A 431 5.55 4.21 40.62
CA TYR A 431 6.23 3.05 40.02
C TYR A 431 5.28 2.17 39.21
N TYR A 432 5.82 1.51 38.19
CA TYR A 432 5.14 0.55 37.31
C TYR A 432 3.87 1.10 36.67
N ALA A 433 3.96 2.30 36.07
CA ALA A 433 2.88 2.96 35.33
C ALA A 433 2.62 2.35 33.93
N ALA A 434 2.78 1.03 33.80
CA ALA A 434 2.75 0.29 32.54
C ALA A 434 1.45 0.46 31.75
N ALA A 435 0.29 0.58 32.42
CA ALA A 435 -0.98 0.82 31.74
C ALA A 435 -1.02 2.20 31.09
N ALA A 436 -0.47 3.22 31.75
CA ALA A 436 -0.41 4.58 31.22
C ALA A 436 0.65 4.71 30.11
N THR A 437 1.72 3.92 30.14
CA THR A 437 2.62 3.77 28.99
C THR A 437 1.89 3.10 27.81
N GLN A 438 1.30 1.92 28.02
CA GLN A 438 0.67 1.12 26.97
C GLN A 438 -0.39 1.92 26.19
N LEU A 439 -1.21 2.69 26.90
CA LEU A 439 -2.32 3.48 26.35
C LEU A 439 -1.89 4.82 25.74
N GLY A 440 -0.66 5.28 25.99
CA GLY A 440 -0.13 6.52 25.44
C GLY A 440 -1.06 7.72 25.63
N SER A 441 -1.46 8.32 24.50
CA SER A 441 -2.41 9.45 24.45
C SER A 441 -3.78 9.19 25.07
N GLU A 442 -4.27 7.95 25.09
CA GLU A 442 -5.59 7.64 25.69
C GLU A 442 -5.59 7.78 27.22
N ALA A 443 -4.42 7.62 27.87
CA ALA A 443 -4.28 7.76 29.32
C ALA A 443 -3.73 9.13 29.77
N LEU A 444 -3.04 9.87 28.88
CA LEU A 444 -2.32 11.12 29.19
C LEU A 444 -1.34 10.98 30.37
N GLY A 445 -0.69 9.81 30.46
CA GLY A 445 0.23 9.47 31.55
C GLY A 445 1.52 10.30 31.56
N GLY A 446 2.11 10.50 30.39
CA GLY A 446 3.21 11.43 30.16
C GLY A 446 2.74 12.88 30.01
N TYR A 447 3.66 13.83 30.20
CA TYR A 447 3.42 15.23 29.87
C TYR A 447 3.55 15.43 28.36
N GLN A 448 2.41 15.51 27.67
CA GLN A 448 2.34 15.87 26.26
C GLN A 448 2.42 17.39 26.06
N TYR A 449 3.18 17.81 25.05
CA TYR A 449 3.36 19.21 24.69
C TYR A 449 2.26 19.72 23.74
N ASP A 450 1.78 20.93 24.00
CA ASP A 450 0.61 21.48 23.31
C ASP A 450 0.94 21.73 21.82
N GLY A 451 0.11 21.21 20.92
CA GLY A 451 0.32 21.32 19.46
C GLY A 451 1.21 20.23 18.84
N LYS A 452 1.59 19.21 19.61
CA LYS A 452 2.22 17.97 19.13
C LYS A 452 1.20 16.83 19.18
N ALA A 453 1.24 15.92 18.21
CA ALA A 453 0.55 14.63 18.28
C ALA A 453 1.45 13.59 18.96
N TYR A 454 0.83 12.56 19.54
CA TYR A 454 1.49 11.51 20.32
C TYR A 454 0.81 10.17 20.09
N ASP A 455 1.60 9.10 20.07
CA ASP A 455 1.12 7.75 19.84
C ASP A 455 0.03 7.34 20.85
N MET A 456 -1.04 6.71 20.35
CA MET A 456 -2.17 6.21 21.14
C MET A 456 -1.83 4.86 21.79
N LYS A 457 -2.84 4.03 22.11
CA LYS A 457 -2.61 2.67 22.58
C LYS A 457 -1.76 1.88 21.60
N PHE A 458 -0.69 1.30 22.11
CA PHE A 458 0.11 0.34 21.36
C PHE A 458 -0.73 -0.93 21.09
N GLN A 459 -0.99 -1.18 19.81
CA GLN A 459 -1.66 -2.37 19.31
C GLN A 459 -0.62 -3.44 18.98
N HIS A 460 -0.82 -4.66 19.49
CA HIS A 460 0.00 -5.81 19.15
C HIS A 460 -0.72 -6.64 18.06
N VAL A 461 -0.13 -7.75 17.62
CA VAL A 461 -0.90 -8.73 16.82
C VAL A 461 -2.03 -9.34 17.67
N ALA A 462 -3.18 -9.56 17.04
CA ALA A 462 -4.42 -9.93 17.71
C ALA A 462 -4.26 -11.10 18.70
N GLY A 463 -4.76 -10.89 19.93
CA GLY A 463 -4.66 -11.86 21.02
C GLY A 463 -3.47 -11.65 21.94
N PHE A 464 -2.73 -10.54 21.78
CA PHE A 464 -1.64 -10.14 22.67
C PHE A 464 -1.83 -8.76 23.33
N ASP A 465 -2.96 -8.11 23.09
CA ASP A 465 -3.25 -6.70 23.41
C ASP A 465 -3.58 -6.41 24.89
N THR A 466 -3.51 -7.42 25.77
CA THR A 466 -3.85 -7.30 27.19
C THR A 466 -2.65 -7.59 28.09
N CYS A 467 -2.67 -7.11 29.34
CA CYS A 467 -1.60 -7.43 30.27
C CYS A 467 -1.47 -8.96 30.52
N ILE A 468 -2.60 -9.69 30.55
CA ILE A 468 -2.65 -11.11 30.95
C ILE A 468 -2.36 -12.11 29.83
N THR A 469 -2.22 -11.66 28.57
CA THR A 469 -1.76 -12.49 27.45
C THR A 469 -0.24 -12.65 27.53
N CYS A 470 0.48 -11.55 27.80
CA CYS A 470 1.95 -11.52 27.93
C CYS A 470 2.45 -11.88 29.33
N HIS A 471 1.79 -11.40 30.39
CA HIS A 471 2.16 -11.69 31.78
C HIS A 471 1.30 -12.81 32.36
N ASP A 472 1.94 -13.71 33.11
CA ASP A 472 1.22 -14.69 33.90
C ASP A 472 0.70 -14.05 35.21
N PRO A 473 -0.63 -14.00 35.43
CA PRO A 473 -1.20 -13.24 36.55
C PRO A 473 -0.95 -13.86 37.93
N HIS A 474 -0.45 -15.11 38.00
CA HIS A 474 -0.17 -15.78 39.28
C HIS A 474 1.31 -15.74 39.66
N THR A 475 2.22 -15.78 38.69
CA THR A 475 3.67 -15.68 38.95
C THR A 475 4.22 -14.27 38.78
N LEU A 476 3.47 -13.38 38.10
CA LEU A 476 3.86 -12.04 37.65
C LEU A 476 5.04 -12.03 36.66
N LYS A 477 5.33 -13.17 36.04
CA LYS A 477 6.43 -13.31 35.07
C LYS A 477 5.92 -13.16 33.65
N ILE A 478 6.79 -12.66 32.78
CA ILE A 478 6.56 -12.62 31.32
C ILE A 478 6.61 -14.05 30.77
N ARG A 479 5.71 -14.38 29.86
CA ARG A 479 5.66 -15.65 29.12
C ARG A 479 6.64 -15.62 27.95
N LEU A 480 7.93 -15.77 28.22
CA LEU A 480 9.00 -15.70 27.22
C LEU A 480 8.86 -16.74 26.10
N ASP A 481 8.18 -17.86 26.37
CA ASP A 481 7.82 -18.86 25.36
C ASP A 481 6.88 -18.27 24.30
N LYS A 482 5.98 -17.37 24.69
CA LYS A 482 5.08 -16.66 23.77
C LYS A 482 5.79 -15.58 22.95
N CYS A 483 6.66 -14.80 23.57
CA CYS A 483 7.51 -13.85 22.84
C CYS A 483 8.36 -14.59 21.79
N SER A 484 8.84 -15.80 22.12
CA SER A 484 9.67 -16.63 21.25
C SER A 484 8.93 -17.25 20.06
N GLU A 485 7.60 -17.18 20.01
CA GLU A 485 6.83 -17.62 18.84
C GLU A 485 7.07 -16.70 17.63
N CYS A 486 7.38 -15.40 17.86
CA CYS A 486 7.58 -14.40 16.80
C CYS A 486 8.94 -13.67 16.83
N HIS A 487 9.46 -13.31 18.01
CA HIS A 487 10.62 -12.40 18.16
C HIS A 487 11.99 -13.09 18.25
N GLY A 488 12.09 -14.35 17.82
CA GLY A 488 13.30 -15.15 17.99
C GLY A 488 13.44 -15.78 19.39
N ALA A 489 14.43 -16.63 19.58
CA ALA A 489 14.51 -17.47 20.77
C ALA A 489 15.00 -16.72 22.01
N MET A 490 14.09 -16.45 22.95
CA MET A 490 14.37 -15.84 24.27
C MET A 490 14.84 -16.92 25.26
N ALA A 491 16.00 -16.73 25.88
CA ALA A 491 16.51 -17.58 26.96
C ALA A 491 16.14 -17.03 28.35
N ASP A 492 16.17 -15.71 28.53
CA ASP A 492 15.66 -15.03 29.71
C ASP A 492 15.04 -13.64 29.38
N GLN A 493 14.78 -12.83 30.40
CA GLN A 493 14.04 -11.56 30.26
C GLN A 493 14.92 -10.42 29.70
N GLU A 494 16.25 -10.50 29.83
CA GLU A 494 17.13 -9.47 29.27
C GLU A 494 17.16 -9.51 27.74
N ASP A 495 16.99 -10.69 27.13
CA ASP A 495 16.92 -10.87 25.67
C ASP A 495 15.77 -10.07 25.02
N LEU A 496 14.73 -9.68 25.79
CA LEU A 496 13.65 -8.82 25.29
C LEU A 496 14.15 -7.43 24.90
N LYS A 497 15.27 -6.96 25.45
CA LYS A 497 15.84 -5.64 25.14
C LYS A 497 16.40 -5.57 23.72
N ASP A 498 16.80 -6.72 23.16
CA ASP A 498 17.28 -6.86 21.78
C ASP A 498 16.15 -6.86 20.74
N VAL A 499 14.88 -6.79 21.17
CA VAL A 499 13.73 -6.77 20.25
C VAL A 499 13.61 -5.42 19.54
N ARG A 500 13.55 -5.46 18.22
CA ARG A 500 13.18 -4.34 17.34
C ARG A 500 12.10 -4.82 16.36
N MET A 501 11.14 -3.96 16.04
CA MET A 501 10.11 -4.26 15.04
C MET A 501 10.50 -3.70 13.67
N PHE A 502 10.08 -4.37 12.59
CA PHE A 502 10.29 -3.87 11.22
C PHE A 502 9.58 -2.54 10.93
N GLY A 503 8.56 -2.17 11.70
CA GLY A 503 7.92 -0.86 11.64
C GLY A 503 8.62 0.25 12.43
N SER A 504 9.80 -0.02 13.01
CA SER A 504 10.56 0.89 13.88
C SER A 504 12.07 0.81 13.63
N LEU A 505 12.46 1.13 12.39
CA LEU A 505 13.82 0.96 11.85
C LEU A 505 14.63 2.28 11.76
N LEU A 506 14.15 3.35 12.40
CA LEU A 506 14.84 4.63 12.45
C LEU A 506 15.74 4.74 13.66
N ASP A 507 16.82 5.51 13.50
CA ASP A 507 17.77 5.90 14.54
C ASP A 507 17.12 6.98 15.42
N TYR A 508 16.58 6.59 16.57
CA TYR A 508 15.82 7.48 17.46
C TYR A 508 16.73 8.22 18.43
N ASP A 509 17.91 7.69 18.76
CA ASP A 509 18.90 8.39 19.59
C ASP A 509 20.00 9.09 18.77
N GLY A 510 20.17 8.81 17.49
CA GLY A 510 21.14 9.46 16.61
C GLY A 510 22.59 8.99 16.82
N ASP A 511 22.84 7.80 17.37
CA ASP A 511 24.19 7.22 17.49
C ASP A 511 24.70 6.54 16.20
N GLY A 512 23.78 6.18 15.29
CA GLY A 512 24.02 5.52 14.01
C GLY A 512 23.71 4.02 13.95
N ASP A 513 23.31 3.36 15.04
CA ASP A 513 22.98 1.92 15.08
C ASP A 513 21.47 1.62 14.94
N THR A 514 21.02 1.60 13.68
CA THR A 514 19.66 1.17 13.32
C THR A 514 19.39 -0.34 13.49
N THR A 515 20.27 -1.10 14.15
CA THR A 515 20.17 -2.56 14.29
C THR A 515 20.04 -3.07 15.73
N GLU A 516 20.30 -2.24 16.74
CA GLU A 516 20.07 -2.60 18.14
C GLU A 516 18.57 -2.63 18.51
N GLY A 517 18.24 -3.25 19.65
CA GLY A 517 16.85 -3.33 20.12
C GLY A 517 16.34 -1.99 20.64
N ILE A 518 15.02 -1.77 20.55
CA ILE A 518 14.37 -0.48 20.84
C ILE A 518 14.56 -0.03 22.31
N TYR A 519 14.98 -0.92 23.21
CA TYR A 519 15.38 -0.56 24.58
C TYR A 519 16.55 0.44 24.61
N TYR A 520 17.56 0.24 23.75
CA TYR A 520 18.82 0.97 23.79
C TYR A 520 18.67 2.41 23.25
N GLU A 521 17.94 2.55 22.15
CA GLU A 521 17.38 3.81 21.62
C GLU A 521 16.71 4.67 22.72
N LEU A 522 15.89 4.05 23.58
CA LEU A 522 15.27 4.73 24.73
C LEU A 522 16.29 5.15 25.80
N GLU A 523 17.37 4.38 26.02
CA GLU A 523 18.44 4.74 26.97
C GLU A 523 19.26 5.93 26.46
N GLY A 524 19.62 5.96 25.18
CA GLY A 524 20.34 7.09 24.57
C GLY A 524 19.55 8.39 24.64
N LEU A 525 18.25 8.35 24.34
CA LEU A 525 17.35 9.50 24.53
C LEU A 525 17.20 9.91 26.00
N ARG A 526 17.16 8.96 26.95
CA ARG A 526 17.20 9.26 28.39
C ARG A 526 18.49 9.96 28.79
N GLU A 527 19.65 9.54 28.28
CA GLU A 527 20.94 10.20 28.53
C GLU A 527 20.93 11.64 28.01
N LYS A 528 20.45 11.88 26.78
CA LYS A 528 20.32 13.23 26.21
C LYS A 528 19.36 14.12 26.99
N LEU A 529 18.18 13.62 27.37
CA LEU A 529 17.23 14.38 28.18
C LEU A 529 17.80 14.69 29.57
N TYR A 530 18.51 13.75 30.20
CA TYR A 530 19.15 14.02 31.49
C TYR A 530 20.23 15.10 31.38
N ALA A 531 21.05 15.08 30.32
CA ALA A 531 22.01 16.15 30.04
C ALA A 531 21.34 17.51 29.78
N ALA A 532 20.21 17.53 29.05
CA ALA A 532 19.40 18.73 28.84
C ALA A 532 18.87 19.30 30.17
N ILE A 533 18.31 18.43 31.02
CA ILE A 533 17.79 18.76 32.36
C ILE A 533 18.90 19.34 33.25
N GLN A 534 20.08 18.72 33.27
CA GLN A 534 21.21 19.19 34.07
C GLN A 534 21.72 20.56 33.61
N THR A 535 21.84 20.76 32.29
CA THR A 535 22.30 22.01 31.68
C THR A 535 21.29 23.14 31.95
N TYR A 536 20.00 22.91 31.68
CA TYR A 536 18.94 23.88 31.93
C TYR A 536 18.81 24.24 33.41
N ALA A 537 18.87 23.25 34.31
CA ALA A 537 18.76 23.50 35.75
C ALA A 537 19.89 24.40 36.26
N LEU A 538 21.12 24.20 35.77
CA LEU A 538 22.26 25.04 36.11
C LEU A 538 22.16 26.44 35.50
N ASP A 539 21.96 26.54 34.18
CA ASP A 539 22.10 27.80 33.44
C ASP A 539 20.86 28.70 33.52
N VAL A 540 19.66 28.10 33.57
CA VAL A 540 18.38 28.83 33.60
C VAL A 540 17.78 28.85 35.00
N ALA A 541 17.65 27.69 35.67
CA ALA A 541 17.08 27.62 37.01
C ALA A 541 18.08 27.97 38.14
N GLY A 542 19.36 28.13 37.81
CA GLY A 542 20.41 28.62 38.72
C GLY A 542 20.88 27.62 39.80
N ALA A 543 20.61 26.32 39.64
CA ALA A 543 21.05 25.28 40.56
C ALA A 543 21.30 23.95 39.82
N ALA A 544 22.47 23.35 40.02
CA ALA A 544 22.76 22.02 39.48
C ALA A 544 21.88 20.94 40.14
N ILE A 545 21.50 19.93 39.36
CA ILE A 545 20.52 18.91 39.73
C ILE A 545 21.04 17.49 39.47
N ILE A 546 20.69 16.56 40.35
CA ILE A 546 20.91 15.12 40.17
C ILE A 546 19.62 14.34 40.44
N TYR A 547 19.47 13.20 39.76
CA TYR A 547 18.38 12.25 39.95
C TYR A 547 18.87 10.95 40.59
N ASP A 548 18.17 10.47 41.61
CA ASP A 548 18.25 9.09 42.10
C ASP A 548 16.85 8.48 42.15
N GLY A 549 16.60 7.49 41.30
CA GLY A 549 15.31 6.79 41.23
C GLY A 549 14.98 5.94 42.47
N SER A 550 15.95 5.70 43.36
CA SER A 550 15.81 4.86 44.56
C SER A 550 15.50 5.61 45.85
N SER A 551 15.81 6.92 45.93
CA SER A 551 15.62 7.71 47.16
C SER A 551 14.66 8.88 46.97
N TYR A 552 13.63 8.98 47.81
CA TYR A 552 12.71 10.13 47.83
C TYR A 552 13.41 11.41 48.34
N PRO A 553 13.20 12.61 47.73
CA PRO A 553 12.21 12.95 46.69
C PRO A 553 12.75 12.91 45.25
N TYR A 554 13.67 11.99 44.94
CA TYR A 554 14.26 11.68 43.64
C TYR A 554 15.19 12.74 43.04
N TRP A 555 14.89 14.01 43.21
CA TRP A 555 15.69 15.11 42.69
C TRP A 555 16.39 15.86 43.83
N PHE A 556 17.71 15.98 43.73
CA PHE A 556 18.57 16.60 44.74
C PHE A 556 19.44 17.69 44.11
N ILE A 557 19.92 18.62 44.93
CA ILE A 557 20.89 19.62 44.50
C ILE A 557 22.25 18.93 44.37
N ASP A 558 22.86 19.00 43.17
CA ASP A 558 24.28 18.68 43.02
C ASP A 558 25.09 19.81 43.66
N THR A 559 25.67 19.53 44.83
CA THR A 559 26.37 20.53 45.64
C THR A 559 27.82 20.71 45.21
N ASN A 560 28.34 19.80 44.39
CA ASN A 560 29.75 19.73 44.01
C ASN A 560 30.01 20.00 42.52
N GLY A 561 28.97 19.94 41.69
CA GLY A 561 28.97 20.27 40.27
C GLY A 561 29.54 19.16 39.38
N ASN A 562 29.42 17.89 39.77
CA ASN A 562 29.92 16.75 39.00
C ASN A 562 28.84 16.06 38.14
N GLY A 563 27.56 16.38 38.32
CA GLY A 563 26.42 15.75 37.65
C GLY A 563 26.15 14.30 38.07
N GLN A 564 26.75 13.80 39.15
CA GLN A 564 26.69 12.41 39.60
C GLN A 564 26.07 12.27 41.00
N VAL A 565 25.50 11.10 41.27
CA VAL A 565 24.85 10.81 42.56
C VAL A 565 25.89 10.44 43.62
N ASP A 566 26.13 11.34 44.57
CA ASP A 566 27.04 11.12 45.71
C ASP A 566 26.28 10.81 47.03
N GLU A 567 26.83 9.90 47.85
CA GLU A 567 26.24 9.43 49.14
C GLU A 567 25.94 10.58 50.14
N GLY A 568 26.62 11.72 49.99
CA GLY A 568 26.40 12.91 50.82
C GLY A 568 25.25 13.82 50.36
N GLU A 569 24.77 13.68 49.14
CA GLU A 569 23.82 14.60 48.50
C GLU A 569 22.40 14.02 48.44
N VAL A 570 22.27 12.70 48.47
CA VAL A 570 20.99 11.98 48.50
C VAL A 570 20.38 12.00 49.91
N ASN A 571 19.75 13.13 50.27
CA ASN A 571 19.01 13.29 51.52
C ASN A 571 17.89 14.35 51.42
N SER A 572 16.87 14.23 52.26
CA SER A 572 15.65 15.06 52.22
C SER A 572 15.87 16.56 52.50
N ASP A 573 16.97 16.91 53.18
CA ASP A 573 17.38 18.30 53.44
C ASP A 573 18.04 18.94 52.20
N ASN A 574 18.59 18.13 51.29
CA ASN A 574 19.25 18.53 50.04
C ASN A 574 18.35 18.37 48.79
N ARG A 575 17.02 18.24 48.98
CA ARG A 575 16.06 18.14 47.87
C ARG A 575 16.17 19.33 46.90
N PHE A 576 15.96 19.08 45.61
CA PHE A 576 15.92 20.13 44.61
C PHE A 576 14.66 21.00 44.75
N ALA A 577 14.84 22.32 44.66
CA ALA A 577 13.78 23.31 44.92
C ALA A 577 13.71 24.46 43.88
N SER A 578 14.65 24.53 42.92
CA SER A 578 14.66 25.57 41.89
C SER A 578 13.80 25.18 40.69
N TRP A 579 12.51 24.92 40.90
CA TRP A 579 11.62 24.44 39.86
C TRP A 579 11.09 25.58 38.98
N THR A 580 11.25 25.43 37.66
CA THR A 580 10.56 26.24 36.64
C THR A 580 9.46 25.41 36.00
N ALA A 581 8.47 26.04 35.35
CA ALA A 581 7.41 25.28 34.69
C ALA A 581 7.96 24.36 33.58
N ARG A 582 8.98 24.80 32.84
CA ARG A 582 9.65 23.99 31.81
C ARG A 582 10.36 22.77 32.42
N LEU A 583 11.13 22.98 33.48
CA LEU A 583 11.89 21.92 34.14
C LEU A 583 10.99 20.85 34.76
N VAL A 584 9.83 21.22 35.33
CA VAL A 584 8.88 20.24 35.88
C VAL A 584 8.35 19.30 34.79
N LYS A 585 8.05 19.81 33.58
CA LYS A 585 7.58 18.99 32.43
C LYS A 585 8.63 17.97 31.99
N ALA A 586 9.84 18.44 31.70
CA ALA A 586 10.93 17.59 31.25
C ALA A 586 11.36 16.56 32.32
N SER A 587 11.51 16.97 33.59
CA SER A 587 11.81 16.04 34.69
C SER A 587 10.69 15.02 34.93
N TYR A 588 9.42 15.40 34.68
CA TYR A 588 8.29 14.46 34.76
C TYR A 588 8.41 13.38 33.68
N ASN A 589 8.57 13.76 32.40
CA ASN A 589 8.74 12.82 31.29
C ASN A 589 9.97 11.92 31.45
N TYR A 590 11.09 12.48 31.93
CA TYR A 590 12.27 11.68 32.28
C TYR A 590 11.92 10.57 33.28
N GLN A 591 11.17 10.90 34.35
CA GLN A 591 10.73 9.89 35.30
C GLN A 591 9.68 8.92 34.72
N VAL A 592 8.71 9.37 33.91
CA VAL A 592 7.74 8.51 33.22
C VAL A 592 8.46 7.41 32.45
N SER A 593 9.47 7.79 31.65
CA SER A 593 10.27 6.83 30.88
C SER A 593 10.97 5.77 31.75
N LEU A 594 11.32 6.10 33.00
CA LEU A 594 12.08 5.22 33.91
C LEU A 594 11.20 4.40 34.86
N LYS A 595 9.95 4.80 35.08
CA LYS A 595 9.07 4.15 36.07
C LYS A 595 8.27 2.99 35.51
N ASP A 596 8.27 2.78 34.20
CA ASP A 596 7.87 1.53 33.57
C ASP A 596 9.10 0.80 32.99
N PRO A 597 9.60 -0.26 33.67
CA PRO A 597 10.71 -1.05 33.16
C PRO A 597 10.40 -1.81 31.86
N GLY A 598 9.13 -1.96 31.50
CA GLY A 598 8.67 -2.57 30.24
C GLY A 598 8.34 -1.56 29.15
N ALA A 599 8.64 -0.27 29.33
CA ALA A 599 8.25 0.81 28.42
C ALA A 599 8.59 0.54 26.94
N PHE A 600 9.76 -0.05 26.69
CA PHE A 600 10.24 -0.45 25.36
C PHE A 600 9.39 -1.52 24.66
N ALA A 601 8.56 -2.26 25.40
CA ALA A 601 7.63 -3.27 24.89
C ALA A 601 6.15 -2.86 25.05
N HIS A 602 5.83 -1.97 26.00
CA HIS A 602 4.47 -1.49 26.21
C HIS A 602 4.07 -0.38 25.25
N ASN A 603 4.92 0.63 25.02
CA ASN A 603 4.74 1.68 24.01
C ASN A 603 6.03 2.50 23.84
N ALA A 604 7.01 1.96 23.12
CA ALA A 604 8.32 2.59 22.97
C ALA A 604 8.24 3.97 22.28
N LYS A 605 7.42 4.06 21.23
CA LYS A 605 7.25 5.25 20.37
C LYS A 605 6.73 6.43 21.18
N TYR A 606 5.64 6.25 21.93
CA TYR A 606 5.12 7.28 22.83
C TYR A 606 6.18 7.82 23.80
N ILE A 607 7.02 6.94 24.36
CA ILE A 607 8.11 7.36 25.26
C ILE A 607 9.21 8.11 24.52
N ILE A 608 9.57 7.70 23.30
CA ILE A 608 10.53 8.41 22.43
C ILE A 608 10.05 9.85 22.17
N GLU A 609 8.78 10.02 21.78
CA GLU A 609 8.18 11.34 21.53
C GLU A 609 8.23 12.25 22.76
N LEU A 610 7.84 11.73 23.93
CA LEU A 610 7.93 12.47 25.20
C LEU A 610 9.35 12.88 25.53
N LEU A 611 10.35 12.00 25.30
CA LEU A 611 11.76 12.30 25.56
C LEU A 611 12.27 13.37 24.57
N TYR A 612 12.01 13.19 23.28
CA TYR A 612 12.40 14.11 22.21
C TYR A 612 11.83 15.51 22.42
N ASP A 613 10.51 15.64 22.60
CA ASP A 613 9.86 16.94 22.78
C ASP A 613 10.29 17.62 24.10
N SER A 614 10.66 16.84 25.13
CA SER A 614 11.25 17.39 26.35
C SER A 614 12.64 17.99 26.11
N ILE A 615 13.45 17.40 25.23
CA ILE A 615 14.75 17.96 24.82
C ILE A 615 14.53 19.22 23.97
N GLU A 616 13.61 19.19 23.00
CA GLU A 616 13.25 20.34 22.16
C GLU A 616 12.77 21.53 22.99
N ASP A 617 11.87 21.30 23.95
CA ASP A 617 11.36 22.32 24.86
C ASP A 617 12.47 22.94 25.71
N LEU A 618 13.34 22.13 26.33
CA LEU A 618 14.50 22.65 27.08
C LEU A 618 15.47 23.44 26.20
N ASN A 619 15.76 22.94 24.99
CA ASN A 619 16.65 23.56 24.02
C ASN A 619 16.22 24.99 23.64
N ALA A 620 14.92 25.29 23.63
CA ALA A 620 14.39 26.62 23.34
C ALA A 620 14.84 27.72 24.35
N ALA A 621 15.41 27.34 25.50
CA ALA A 621 15.92 28.24 26.53
C ALA A 621 17.44 28.16 26.75
N LEU A 622 18.16 27.31 26.03
CA LEU A 622 19.61 27.11 26.20
C LEU A 622 20.45 27.97 25.24
N ASP A 623 21.50 28.62 25.76
CA ASP A 623 22.53 29.30 24.95
C ASP A 623 23.35 28.31 24.09
N THR A 624 23.37 27.02 24.47
CA THR A 624 23.96 25.92 23.71
C THR A 624 23.03 24.71 23.83
N PRO A 625 22.13 24.50 22.85
CA PRO A 625 21.22 23.35 22.80
C PRO A 625 21.95 22.01 22.84
N ILE A 626 21.27 20.99 23.35
CA ILE A 626 21.62 19.58 23.12
C ILE A 626 21.37 19.26 21.64
N ASP A 627 22.33 18.56 21.03
CA ASP A 627 22.28 18.19 19.63
C ASP A 627 21.19 17.15 19.35
N LEU A 628 20.33 17.48 18.37
CA LEU A 628 19.25 16.62 17.86
C LEU A 628 19.45 16.30 16.36
N ASP A 629 20.56 16.73 15.74
CA ASP A 629 20.86 16.34 14.36
C ASP A 629 21.06 14.81 14.30
N GLY A 630 20.27 14.14 13.45
CA GLY A 630 20.27 12.67 13.31
C GLY A 630 19.31 11.92 14.25
N VAL A 631 18.72 12.58 15.24
CA VAL A 631 17.79 12.00 16.21
C VAL A 631 16.38 11.93 15.62
N SER A 632 15.76 10.75 15.52
CA SER A 632 14.39 10.60 15.00
C SER A 632 13.33 10.69 16.11
N ARG A 633 12.28 11.50 15.91
CA ARG A 633 11.11 11.55 16.81
C ARG A 633 10.08 10.46 16.51
N GLU A 634 9.84 10.21 15.22
CA GLU A 634 8.68 9.47 14.72
C GLU A 634 9.09 8.50 13.61
N ASP A 635 8.25 7.51 13.32
CA ASP A 635 8.48 6.53 12.26
C ASP A 635 8.23 7.04 10.83
N ALA A 636 8.59 6.22 9.84
CA ALA A 636 8.33 6.51 8.43
C ALA A 636 6.92 6.05 8.00
N GLY A 637 6.20 6.94 7.31
CA GLY A 637 5.00 6.63 6.52
C GLY A 637 3.93 5.82 7.26
N HIS A 638 3.59 4.63 6.74
CA HIS A 638 2.54 3.74 7.24
C HIS A 638 2.66 3.33 8.72
N PHE A 639 3.82 3.46 9.37
CA PHE A 639 4.01 3.11 10.79
C PHE A 639 4.09 4.33 11.72
N ASN A 640 3.95 5.54 11.16
CA ASN A 640 3.84 6.78 11.90
C ASN A 640 2.36 7.00 12.27
N GLY A 641 2.00 6.72 13.52
CA GLY A 641 0.63 6.89 14.00
C GLY A 641 0.21 8.35 14.15
N VAL A 642 1.17 9.27 14.34
CA VAL A 642 0.92 10.67 14.73
C VAL A 642 0.86 11.66 13.58
N GLU A 643 1.17 11.22 12.37
CA GLU A 643 1.07 12.04 11.17
C GLU A 643 -0.38 12.17 10.64
N GLU A 644 -0.64 13.27 9.92
CA GLU A 644 -1.96 13.63 9.38
C GLU A 644 -2.71 12.47 8.67
N PRO A 645 -2.07 11.57 7.88
CA PRO A 645 -2.75 10.45 7.24
C PRO A 645 -3.47 9.48 8.19
N PHE A 646 -3.17 9.48 9.48
CA PHE A 646 -3.85 8.64 10.47
C PHE A 646 -4.60 9.45 11.54
N ARG A 647 -4.25 10.72 11.74
CA ARG A 647 -4.87 11.62 12.75
C ARG A 647 -6.01 12.48 12.20
N HIS A 648 -6.20 12.56 10.88
CA HIS A 648 -7.21 13.43 10.25
C HIS A 648 -8.64 13.24 10.78
N TRP A 649 -8.97 12.02 11.21
CA TRP A 649 -10.32 11.61 11.65
C TRP A 649 -10.47 11.53 13.18
N ASP A 650 -9.51 12.03 13.96
CA ASP A 650 -9.55 11.92 15.43
C ASP A 650 -10.74 12.66 16.06
N GLU A 651 -11.14 13.80 15.49
CA GLU A 651 -12.36 14.52 15.92
C GLU A 651 -13.66 13.81 15.50
N ASP A 652 -13.62 13.02 14.42
CA ASP A 652 -14.76 12.26 13.90
C ASP A 652 -14.91 10.88 14.59
N GLY A 653 -13.82 10.35 15.18
CA GLY A 653 -13.76 9.06 15.86
C GLY A 653 -13.67 7.84 14.94
N ALA A 654 -13.85 8.00 13.62
CA ALA A 654 -13.75 6.94 12.63
C ALA A 654 -13.32 7.47 11.26
N VAL A 655 -12.56 6.65 10.53
CA VAL A 655 -12.09 6.92 9.17
C VAL A 655 -13.22 6.66 8.18
N GLU A 656 -13.61 7.70 7.42
CA GLU A 656 -14.72 7.60 6.46
C GLU A 656 -14.53 6.44 5.45
N ALA A 657 -15.63 5.80 5.05
CA ALA A 657 -15.60 4.66 4.13
C ALA A 657 -14.81 4.92 2.83
N GLY A 658 -14.88 6.13 2.29
CA GLY A 658 -14.12 6.50 1.08
C GLY A 658 -12.59 6.54 1.23
N CYS A 659 -12.08 6.50 2.46
CA CYS A 659 -10.66 6.61 2.82
C CYS A 659 -10.14 5.42 3.63
N ALA A 660 -10.98 4.71 4.40
CA ALA A 660 -10.61 3.63 5.31
C ALA A 660 -9.66 2.59 4.70
N ARG A 661 -9.84 2.23 3.43
CA ARG A 661 -8.97 1.30 2.67
C ARG A 661 -7.47 1.58 2.81
N CYS A 662 -7.09 2.85 2.95
CA CYS A 662 -5.69 3.29 2.91
C CYS A 662 -5.30 4.14 4.13
N HIS A 663 -6.17 4.22 5.14
CA HIS A 663 -6.02 5.08 6.32
C HIS A 663 -6.47 4.39 7.63
N SER A 664 -6.76 3.08 7.59
CA SER A 664 -7.04 2.24 8.75
C SER A 664 -6.29 0.91 8.63
N SER A 665 -6.11 0.18 9.74
CA SER A 665 -5.42 -1.11 9.73
C SER A 665 -6.19 -2.24 9.05
N GLU A 666 -7.52 -2.20 9.06
CA GLU A 666 -8.41 -3.29 8.57
C GLU A 666 -9.00 -3.01 7.18
N GLY A 667 -9.04 -1.75 6.75
CA GLY A 667 -9.76 -1.36 5.53
C GLY A 667 -9.21 -1.94 4.23
N LEU A 668 -7.90 -2.22 4.14
CA LEU A 668 -7.31 -2.82 2.95
C LEU A 668 -7.71 -4.29 2.80
N GLU A 669 -7.63 -5.06 3.88
CA GLU A 669 -8.06 -6.46 3.96
C GLU A 669 -9.53 -6.57 3.57
N PHE A 670 -10.41 -5.81 4.22
CA PHE A 670 -11.84 -5.79 3.93
C PHE A 670 -12.13 -5.43 2.46
N TYR A 671 -11.41 -4.47 1.87
CA TYR A 671 -11.58 -4.13 0.45
C TYR A 671 -11.14 -5.27 -0.47
N LEU A 672 -10.04 -5.96 -0.18
CA LEU A 672 -9.56 -7.07 -1.01
C LEU A 672 -10.49 -8.29 -0.94
N GLU A 673 -11.14 -8.53 0.20
CA GLU A 673 -12.13 -9.61 0.36
C GLU A 673 -13.49 -9.29 -0.29
N THR A 674 -13.96 -8.04 -0.19
CA THR A 674 -15.35 -7.68 -0.53
C THR A 674 -15.51 -6.81 -1.77
N GLY A 675 -14.46 -6.14 -2.22
CA GLY A 675 -14.50 -5.10 -3.26
C GLY A 675 -15.18 -3.79 -2.83
N VAL A 676 -15.49 -3.64 -1.54
CA VAL A 676 -16.23 -2.49 -0.96
C VAL A 676 -15.36 -1.84 0.11
N ASN A 677 -15.48 -0.52 0.28
CA ASN A 677 -14.90 0.18 1.43
C ASN A 677 -16.02 0.51 2.44
N VAL A 678 -15.74 0.33 3.72
CA VAL A 678 -16.63 0.68 4.85
C VAL A 678 -15.90 1.61 5.81
N GLU A 679 -16.65 2.30 6.67
CA GLU A 679 -16.09 3.08 7.77
C GLU A 679 -15.31 2.17 8.73
N ALA A 680 -14.18 2.65 9.25
CA ALA A 680 -13.30 1.89 10.13
C ALA A 680 -12.79 2.75 11.29
N PRO A 681 -12.41 2.17 12.45
CA PRO A 681 -11.83 2.92 13.56
C PRO A 681 -10.56 3.68 13.17
N THR A 682 -10.22 4.73 13.91
CA THR A 682 -8.90 5.39 13.80
C THR A 682 -7.81 4.47 14.34
N THR A 683 -6.65 4.40 13.67
CA THR A 683 -5.57 3.47 14.02
C THR A 683 -4.22 4.16 14.11
N ASN A 684 -3.32 3.59 14.91
CA ASN A 684 -2.00 4.15 15.17
C ASN A 684 -0.99 3.73 14.07
N GLY A 685 -1.32 4.09 12.82
CA GLY A 685 -0.69 3.57 11.61
C GLY A 685 -1.38 2.31 11.05
N PHE A 686 -0.73 1.64 10.10
CA PHE A 686 -1.09 0.30 9.64
C PHE A 686 -0.54 -0.79 10.56
N ALA A 687 -1.28 -1.89 10.65
CA ALA A 687 -0.84 -3.10 11.34
C ALA A 687 -0.09 -4.03 10.38
N CYS A 688 0.62 -5.02 10.92
CA CYS A 688 1.20 -6.09 10.10
C CYS A 688 0.10 -6.83 9.30
N ALA A 689 -1.08 -7.01 9.91
CA ALA A 689 -2.26 -7.62 9.32
C ALA A 689 -2.74 -6.91 8.04
N THR A 690 -2.60 -5.58 7.95
CA THR A 690 -3.01 -4.80 6.77
C THR A 690 -2.38 -5.30 5.46
N CYS A 691 -1.19 -5.91 5.54
CA CYS A 691 -0.47 -6.46 4.39
C CYS A 691 -0.27 -7.98 4.43
N HIS A 692 -0.33 -8.61 5.61
CA HIS A 692 0.01 -10.03 5.82
C HIS A 692 -1.14 -10.86 6.37
N GLN A 693 -1.46 -11.95 5.66
CA GLN A 693 -2.45 -12.95 6.08
C GLN A 693 -1.92 -13.89 7.17
N ASP A 694 -0.61 -14.17 7.17
CA ASP A 694 0.03 -15.03 8.16
C ASP A 694 0.98 -14.21 9.04
N LEU A 695 0.57 -13.95 10.28
CA LEU A 695 1.35 -13.19 11.27
C LEU A 695 2.31 -14.07 12.09
N THR A 696 2.39 -15.38 11.81
CA THR A 696 3.28 -16.30 12.53
C THR A 696 4.65 -16.42 11.87
N ASP A 697 4.72 -16.36 10.53
CA ASP A 697 5.97 -16.35 9.77
C ASP A 697 6.10 -15.21 8.75
N PHE A 698 5.07 -14.37 8.61
CA PHE A 698 5.00 -13.22 7.69
C PHE A 698 5.23 -13.58 6.20
N SER A 699 5.14 -14.86 5.84
CA SER A 699 5.43 -15.34 4.48
C SER A 699 4.32 -15.11 3.47
N GLN A 700 3.08 -14.90 3.94
CA GLN A 700 1.89 -14.73 3.10
C GLN A 700 1.35 -13.31 3.22
N GLN A 701 1.23 -12.63 2.07
CA GLN A 701 0.58 -11.34 1.91
C GLN A 701 -0.89 -11.53 1.47
N HIS A 702 -1.74 -10.52 1.62
CA HIS A 702 -3.05 -10.53 0.96
C HIS A 702 -2.90 -10.60 -0.56
N GLU A 703 -3.76 -11.36 -1.25
CA GLU A 703 -3.70 -11.43 -2.72
C GLU A 703 -4.42 -10.24 -3.38
N ALA A 704 -3.68 -9.50 -4.21
CA ALA A 704 -4.18 -8.49 -5.13
C ALA A 704 -3.75 -8.89 -6.56
N ALA A 705 -4.62 -9.63 -7.27
CA ALA A 705 -4.30 -10.15 -8.60
C ALA A 705 -4.15 -9.06 -9.68
N SER A 706 -4.88 -7.96 -9.54
CA SER A 706 -4.83 -6.77 -10.40
C SER A 706 -5.38 -5.56 -9.64
N VAL A 707 -5.25 -4.36 -10.21
CA VAL A 707 -5.71 -3.10 -9.63
C VAL A 707 -6.58 -2.34 -10.62
N THR A 708 -7.79 -1.96 -10.22
CA THR A 708 -8.68 -1.10 -11.01
C THR A 708 -8.42 0.38 -10.71
N PHE A 709 -7.85 1.09 -11.68
CA PHE A 709 -7.58 2.51 -11.57
C PHE A 709 -8.85 3.37 -11.67
N PRO A 710 -8.84 4.64 -11.21
CA PRO A 710 -10.00 5.54 -11.32
C PRO A 710 -10.42 5.88 -12.76
N SER A 711 -9.67 5.42 -13.76
CA SER A 711 -10.02 5.44 -15.19
C SER A 711 -11.05 4.36 -15.57
N GLY A 712 -11.14 3.29 -14.78
CA GLY A 712 -11.82 2.04 -15.12
C GLY A 712 -10.90 0.97 -15.73
N GLU A 713 -9.63 1.31 -16.00
CA GLU A 713 -8.64 0.37 -16.53
C GLU A 713 -8.13 -0.57 -15.43
N GLU A 714 -7.91 -1.83 -15.79
CA GLU A 714 -7.42 -2.88 -14.89
C GLU A 714 -5.98 -3.25 -15.25
N VAL A 715 -5.09 -3.16 -14.26
CA VAL A 715 -3.64 -3.36 -14.43
C VAL A 715 -3.16 -4.48 -13.51
N ASP A 716 -2.46 -5.47 -14.08
CA ASP A 716 -1.63 -6.41 -13.34
C ASP A 716 -0.15 -6.07 -13.57
N SER A 717 0.61 -5.93 -12.48
CA SER A 717 2.07 -5.72 -12.53
C SER A 717 2.89 -7.00 -12.62
N GLY A 718 2.24 -8.17 -12.57
CA GLY A 718 2.89 -9.47 -12.42
C GLY A 718 3.51 -9.68 -11.03
N SER A 719 3.20 -8.81 -10.06
CA SER A 719 3.74 -8.84 -8.70
C SER A 719 2.67 -8.45 -7.68
N ASN A 720 2.32 -9.40 -6.82
CA ASN A 720 1.33 -9.20 -5.75
C ASN A 720 1.65 -7.98 -4.88
N THR A 721 2.92 -7.82 -4.47
CA THR A 721 3.36 -6.69 -3.64
C THR A 721 3.18 -5.35 -4.33
N SER A 722 3.46 -5.26 -5.65
CA SER A 722 3.22 -4.03 -6.41
C SER A 722 1.73 -3.74 -6.57
N ASN A 723 0.89 -4.76 -6.81
CA ASN A 723 -0.56 -4.60 -6.89
C ASN A 723 -1.17 -4.16 -5.55
N LEU A 724 -0.70 -4.70 -4.41
CA LEU A 724 -1.07 -4.23 -3.06
C LEU A 724 -0.74 -2.75 -2.88
N CYS A 725 0.50 -2.33 -3.16
CA CYS A 725 0.88 -0.91 -3.07
C CYS A 725 0.00 -0.03 -3.96
N MET A 726 -0.23 -0.42 -5.21
CA MET A 726 -1.03 0.36 -6.16
C MET A 726 -2.51 0.43 -5.79
N THR A 727 -3.05 -0.53 -5.03
CA THR A 727 -4.44 -0.46 -4.52
C THR A 727 -4.68 0.81 -3.70
N CYS A 728 -3.66 1.34 -3.04
CA CYS A 728 -3.71 2.67 -2.41
C CYS A 728 -3.06 3.75 -3.28
N HIS A 729 -1.88 3.50 -3.86
CA HIS A 729 -1.10 4.46 -4.64
C HIS A 729 -1.58 4.64 -6.10
N GLN A 730 -2.87 4.43 -6.38
CA GLN A 730 -3.52 4.62 -7.68
C GLN A 730 -4.11 6.03 -7.90
N GLY A 731 -4.21 6.84 -6.84
CA GLY A 731 -4.95 8.11 -6.85
C GLY A 731 -6.48 7.93 -6.83
N ARG A 732 -7.21 9.04 -6.74
CA ARG A 732 -8.69 9.09 -6.59
C ARG A 732 -9.43 9.60 -7.84
N ALA A 733 -8.73 10.07 -8.87
CA ALA A 733 -9.30 10.67 -10.06
C ALA A 733 -8.45 10.36 -11.30
N SER A 734 -9.00 10.58 -12.50
CA SER A 734 -8.43 10.18 -13.80
C SER A 734 -8.88 11.09 -14.95
N THR A 735 -8.36 10.84 -16.16
CA THR A 735 -8.94 11.34 -17.42
C THR A 735 -10.45 11.06 -17.51
N ALA A 736 -10.93 9.89 -17.07
CA ALA A 736 -12.34 9.51 -17.17
C ALA A 736 -13.25 10.37 -16.24
N SER A 737 -12.83 10.60 -14.99
CA SER A 737 -13.56 11.47 -14.06
C SER A 737 -13.58 12.92 -14.56
N MET A 738 -12.47 13.38 -15.13
CA MET A 738 -12.36 14.72 -15.72
C MET A 738 -13.25 14.87 -16.95
N ASN A 739 -13.22 13.93 -17.91
CA ASN A 739 -14.09 13.96 -19.09
C ASN A 739 -15.58 14.00 -18.69
N THR A 740 -15.97 13.23 -17.67
CA THR A 740 -17.33 13.24 -17.10
C THR A 740 -17.69 14.62 -16.52
N ALA A 741 -16.79 15.23 -15.75
CA ALA A 741 -17.01 16.56 -15.16
C ALA A 741 -17.09 17.69 -16.21
N LEU A 742 -16.41 17.53 -17.35
CA LEU A 742 -16.29 18.54 -18.40
C LEU A 742 -17.31 18.38 -19.55
N GLU A 743 -18.08 17.30 -19.60
CA GLU A 743 -18.93 16.97 -20.74
C GLU A 743 -19.90 18.11 -21.12
N GLY A 744 -19.89 18.49 -22.40
CA GLY A 744 -20.78 19.51 -22.96
C GLY A 744 -20.49 20.97 -22.53
N LYS A 745 -19.40 21.23 -21.79
CA LYS A 745 -19.07 22.57 -21.28
C LYS A 745 -18.13 23.34 -22.25
N PRO A 746 -18.33 24.66 -22.48
CA PRO A 746 -17.41 25.45 -23.29
C PRO A 746 -16.06 25.67 -22.56
N LEU A 747 -14.93 25.42 -23.24
CA LEU A 747 -13.60 25.40 -22.63
C LEU A 747 -13.23 26.66 -21.82
N ASP A 748 -13.68 27.82 -22.29
CA ASP A 748 -13.29 29.15 -21.79
C ASP A 748 -14.47 29.89 -21.14
N THR A 749 -15.40 29.16 -20.52
CA THR A 749 -16.54 29.74 -19.79
C THR A 749 -16.61 29.18 -18.38
N VAL A 750 -16.75 30.08 -17.41
CA VAL A 750 -16.91 29.70 -16.00
C VAL A 750 -18.23 28.96 -15.81
N ASP A 751 -18.17 27.78 -15.21
CA ASP A 751 -19.34 26.96 -14.89
C ASP A 751 -19.39 26.69 -13.38
N SER A 752 -20.43 27.21 -12.72
CA SER A 752 -20.65 27.09 -11.28
C SER A 752 -20.87 25.65 -10.77
N ALA A 753 -21.05 24.67 -11.66
CA ALA A 753 -21.10 23.25 -11.31
C ALA A 753 -19.71 22.61 -11.23
N LEU A 754 -18.67 23.20 -11.83
CA LEU A 754 -17.32 22.63 -11.81
C LEU A 754 -16.69 22.71 -10.42
N ARG A 755 -16.05 21.62 -10.01
CA ARG A 755 -15.29 21.48 -8.77
C ARG A 755 -13.95 20.84 -9.11
N PHE A 756 -12.92 21.23 -8.37
CA PHE A 756 -11.60 20.61 -8.49
C PHE A 756 -11.69 19.11 -8.19
N GLN A 757 -11.20 18.28 -9.10
CA GLN A 757 -11.10 16.83 -8.91
C GLN A 757 -9.76 16.54 -8.25
N ASN A 758 -9.77 16.10 -6.99
CA ASN A 758 -8.53 15.84 -6.25
C ASN A 758 -7.95 14.47 -6.66
N ILE A 759 -6.70 14.46 -7.13
CA ILE A 759 -5.98 13.22 -7.46
C ILE A 759 -5.60 12.45 -6.20
N HIS A 760 -5.53 13.14 -5.05
CA HIS A 760 -4.95 12.65 -3.80
C HIS A 760 -3.41 12.52 -3.88
N TYR A 761 -2.78 12.19 -2.76
CA TYR A 761 -1.31 12.08 -2.65
C TYR A 761 -0.79 10.74 -3.21
N PHE A 762 0.48 10.74 -3.65
CA PHE A 762 1.23 9.54 -4.02
C PHE A 762 0.52 8.61 -5.01
N ALA A 763 0.03 9.15 -6.13
CA ALA A 763 -0.54 8.38 -7.25
C ALA A 763 0.54 7.64 -8.08
N ALA A 764 1.60 7.14 -7.44
CA ALA A 764 2.80 6.59 -8.07
C ALA A 764 2.52 5.43 -9.03
N GLY A 765 1.51 4.60 -8.74
CA GLY A 765 1.05 3.56 -9.67
C GLY A 765 0.51 4.16 -10.96
N ALA A 766 -0.27 5.24 -10.86
CA ALA A 766 -0.86 5.90 -12.03
C ALA A 766 0.16 6.73 -12.82
N THR A 767 1.22 7.22 -12.17
CA THR A 767 2.39 7.80 -12.85
C THR A 767 3.15 6.72 -13.62
N ARG A 768 3.53 5.62 -12.95
CA ARG A 768 4.34 4.54 -13.53
C ARG A 768 3.66 3.86 -14.72
N TYR A 769 2.34 3.67 -14.66
CA TYR A 769 1.51 3.11 -15.74
C TYR A 769 0.90 4.18 -16.66
N GLY A 770 1.47 5.38 -16.70
CA GLY A 770 1.11 6.51 -17.56
C GLY A 770 -0.18 6.39 -18.38
N ALA A 771 -0.03 6.05 -19.67
CA ALA A 771 -1.12 5.93 -20.61
C ALA A 771 -2.12 4.79 -20.31
N GLU A 772 -1.70 3.67 -19.74
CA GLU A 772 -2.59 2.55 -19.38
C GLU A 772 -3.45 2.86 -18.14
N ALA A 773 -2.92 3.58 -17.15
CA ALA A 773 -3.66 3.96 -15.95
C ALA A 773 -4.51 5.22 -16.13
N MET A 774 -4.12 6.12 -17.03
CA MET A 774 -4.81 7.39 -17.34
C MET A 774 -5.09 8.29 -16.11
N GLY A 775 -4.19 8.28 -15.11
CA GLY A 775 -4.38 9.03 -13.85
C GLY A 775 -4.36 10.56 -14.00
N ALA A 776 -3.53 11.08 -14.91
CA ALA A 776 -3.55 12.49 -15.31
C ALA A 776 -4.66 12.75 -16.35
N TYR A 777 -4.88 14.02 -16.71
CA TYR A 777 -5.74 14.40 -17.82
C TYR A 777 -4.98 14.41 -19.15
N GLN A 778 -5.34 13.46 -20.02
CA GLN A 778 -4.82 13.31 -21.37
C GLN A 778 -5.67 14.10 -22.38
N TYR A 779 -5.02 14.77 -23.34
CA TYR A 779 -5.71 15.64 -24.31
C TYR A 779 -6.12 14.89 -25.59
N ASP A 780 -7.29 15.23 -26.14
CA ASP A 780 -7.83 14.62 -27.35
C ASP A 780 -6.85 14.73 -28.54
N GLY A 781 -6.57 13.59 -29.18
CA GLY A 781 -5.68 13.53 -30.36
C GLY A 781 -4.18 13.60 -30.04
N LYS A 782 -3.81 13.61 -28.76
CA LYS A 782 -2.44 13.40 -28.29
C LYS A 782 -2.20 11.93 -27.95
N THR A 783 -0.93 11.55 -27.95
CA THR A 783 -0.44 10.22 -27.57
C THR A 783 0.45 10.38 -26.35
N TYR A 784 0.40 9.44 -25.42
CA TYR A 784 1.15 9.49 -24.16
C TYR A 784 1.96 8.21 -23.96
N ASP A 785 3.05 8.32 -23.21
CA ASP A 785 3.90 7.20 -22.80
C ASP A 785 3.20 6.29 -21.78
N GLY A 786 3.44 4.99 -21.92
CA GLY A 786 2.78 3.94 -21.15
C GLY A 786 3.54 3.54 -19.90
N LEU A 787 3.61 2.23 -19.64
CA LEU A 787 4.37 1.66 -18.54
C LEU A 787 5.87 2.01 -18.65
N PHE A 788 6.35 2.80 -17.70
CA PHE A 788 7.79 3.03 -17.53
C PHE A 788 8.45 1.83 -16.85
N ALA A 789 9.05 0.97 -17.67
CA ALA A 789 9.84 -0.18 -17.21
C ALA A 789 11.32 0.21 -17.00
N HIS A 790 11.74 0.31 -15.74
CA HIS A 790 13.14 0.37 -15.36
C HIS A 790 13.92 -0.88 -15.82
N VAL A 791 15.23 -0.73 -16.05
CA VAL A 791 16.10 -1.81 -16.55
C VAL A 791 16.55 -2.78 -15.46
N GLY A 792 16.88 -4.00 -15.86
CA GLY A 792 17.50 -5.01 -14.98
C GLY A 792 16.55 -5.58 -13.94
N SER A 793 16.94 -5.51 -12.67
CA SER A 793 16.19 -6.08 -11.52
C SER A 793 15.47 -5.02 -10.68
N ALA A 794 15.26 -3.82 -11.22
CA ALA A 794 14.63 -2.69 -10.55
C ALA A 794 13.21 -2.44 -11.07
N VAL A 795 12.42 -3.50 -11.29
CA VAL A 795 11.17 -3.44 -12.06
C VAL A 795 9.97 -3.19 -11.17
N GLN A 796 9.92 -3.83 -10.00
CA GLN A 796 8.79 -3.80 -9.07
C GLN A 796 9.00 -2.76 -7.96
N CYS A 797 7.91 -2.30 -7.34
CA CYS A 797 7.98 -1.29 -6.27
C CYS A 797 8.93 -1.71 -5.14
N ALA A 798 8.88 -2.99 -4.73
CA ALA A 798 9.73 -3.55 -3.69
C ALA A 798 11.20 -3.77 -4.11
N ASP A 799 11.56 -3.63 -5.39
CA ASP A 799 12.97 -3.68 -5.84
C ASP A 799 13.70 -2.36 -5.52
N CYS A 800 12.97 -1.24 -5.61
CA CYS A 800 13.48 0.12 -5.39
C CYS A 800 13.15 0.68 -3.99
N HIS A 801 12.07 0.24 -3.35
CA HIS A 801 11.67 0.69 -2.02
C HIS A 801 11.84 -0.40 -0.96
N SER A 802 12.22 0.00 0.26
CA SER A 802 12.09 -0.86 1.43
C SER A 802 10.65 -0.88 1.89
N VAL A 803 9.98 -2.04 1.84
CA VAL A 803 8.54 -2.16 2.18
C VAL A 803 8.25 -1.70 3.61
N HIS A 804 9.13 -2.04 4.56
CA HIS A 804 8.91 -1.71 5.98
C HIS A 804 9.53 -0.36 6.38
N ALA A 805 10.77 -0.07 5.97
CA ALA A 805 11.40 1.22 6.29
C ALA A 805 10.87 2.39 5.45
N GLN A 806 10.15 2.10 4.35
CA GLN A 806 9.50 3.05 3.45
C GLN A 806 10.41 4.14 2.85
N LYS A 807 11.71 3.82 2.77
CA LYS A 807 12.75 4.63 2.12
C LYS A 807 13.17 4.02 0.79
N VAL A 808 13.85 4.82 -0.04
CA VAL A 808 14.43 4.35 -1.30
C VAL A 808 15.71 3.56 -1.00
N LYS A 809 15.87 2.42 -1.67
CA LYS A 809 17.08 1.59 -1.62
C LYS A 809 18.18 2.24 -2.44
N LEU A 810 18.91 3.18 -1.84
CA LEU A 810 20.01 3.89 -2.49
C LEU A 810 21.06 2.94 -3.07
N GLU A 811 21.28 1.77 -2.46
CA GLU A 811 22.17 0.71 -2.95
C GLU A 811 21.75 0.14 -4.32
N THR A 812 20.44 0.10 -4.62
CA THR A 812 19.91 -0.23 -5.95
C THR A 812 20.25 0.88 -6.93
N CYS A 813 20.07 2.14 -6.55
CA CYS A 813 20.27 3.32 -7.40
C CYS A 813 21.75 3.51 -7.81
N VAL A 814 22.68 3.47 -6.85
CA VAL A 814 24.14 3.69 -7.09
C VAL A 814 24.78 2.66 -8.01
N THR A 815 24.13 1.51 -8.20
CA THR A 815 24.58 0.48 -9.14
C THR A 815 24.55 0.99 -10.59
N CYS A 816 23.64 1.91 -10.91
CA CYS A 816 23.47 2.46 -12.26
C CYS A 816 23.72 3.97 -12.34
N HIS A 817 23.41 4.74 -11.30
CA HIS A 817 23.53 6.20 -11.27
C HIS A 817 24.75 6.64 -10.45
N GLU A 818 25.70 7.30 -11.12
CA GLU A 818 26.86 7.91 -10.46
C GLU A 818 26.48 9.22 -9.75
N GLY A 819 27.15 9.52 -8.64
CA GLY A 819 26.93 10.75 -7.86
C GLY A 819 25.94 10.59 -6.70
N VAL A 820 25.04 9.61 -6.77
CA VAL A 820 24.08 9.33 -5.68
C VAL A 820 24.82 8.88 -4.42
N ALA A 821 24.68 9.64 -3.33
CA ALA A 821 25.19 9.34 -1.99
C ALA A 821 24.10 9.41 -0.92
N GLY A 822 23.05 10.22 -1.14
CA GLY A 822 21.82 10.30 -0.35
C GLY A 822 20.55 10.37 -1.22
N GLU A 823 19.38 10.48 -0.58
CA GLU A 823 18.10 10.58 -1.30
C GLU A 823 17.94 11.91 -2.06
N GLU A 824 18.59 12.99 -1.63
CA GLU A 824 18.56 14.28 -2.33
C GLU A 824 19.19 14.18 -3.73
N ASP A 825 20.31 13.46 -3.84
CA ASP A 825 21.04 13.25 -5.11
C ASP A 825 20.22 12.50 -6.16
N LEU A 826 19.14 11.81 -5.76
CA LEU A 826 18.22 11.18 -6.73
C LEU A 826 17.58 12.22 -7.65
N ARG A 827 17.40 13.47 -7.20
CA ARG A 827 16.84 14.55 -8.03
C ARG A 827 17.75 14.95 -9.18
N GLU A 828 19.06 14.77 -9.02
CA GLU A 828 20.09 15.04 -10.03
C GLU A 828 20.21 13.91 -11.07
N VAL A 829 19.47 12.82 -10.93
CA VAL A 829 19.48 11.71 -11.88
C VAL A 829 18.83 12.13 -13.20
N ARG A 830 19.53 11.89 -14.32
CA ARG A 830 18.95 11.81 -15.68
C ARG A 830 19.01 10.38 -16.19
N MET A 831 18.16 10.06 -17.16
CA MET A 831 18.32 8.84 -17.96
C MET A 831 19.57 8.94 -18.85
N ALA A 832 20.38 7.88 -18.89
CA ALA A 832 21.61 7.87 -19.67
C ALA A 832 21.32 8.06 -21.17
N GLY A 833 21.88 9.13 -21.76
CA GLY A 833 21.61 9.53 -23.16
C GLY A 833 20.57 10.64 -23.33
N SER A 834 19.83 11.02 -22.27
CA SER A 834 18.81 12.08 -22.33
C SER A 834 19.40 13.46 -22.01
N TYR A 835 20.07 14.06 -22.99
CA TYR A 835 20.62 15.44 -22.92
C TYR A 835 19.71 16.50 -23.56
N LEU A 836 18.41 16.20 -23.68
CA LEU A 836 17.41 17.15 -24.17
C LEU A 836 17.01 18.13 -23.07
N ASP A 837 17.07 19.41 -23.40
CA ASP A 837 16.53 20.54 -22.65
C ASP A 837 14.99 20.52 -22.80
N TYR A 838 14.28 19.88 -21.87
CA TYR A 838 12.83 19.69 -21.98
C TYR A 838 12.07 20.99 -21.64
N ASP A 839 12.55 21.74 -20.64
CA ASP A 839 11.95 23.00 -20.18
C ASP A 839 12.37 24.26 -20.97
N GLY A 840 13.36 24.13 -21.86
CA GLY A 840 13.80 25.17 -22.79
C GLY A 840 14.61 26.31 -22.16
N ASP A 841 15.11 26.15 -20.93
CA ASP A 841 15.90 27.17 -20.24
C ASP A 841 17.38 27.21 -20.69
N GLY A 842 17.85 26.14 -21.34
CA GLY A 842 19.22 25.95 -21.84
C GLY A 842 20.12 25.06 -20.98
N ASN A 843 19.62 24.46 -19.90
CA ASN A 843 20.39 23.67 -18.94
C ASN A 843 20.23 22.14 -19.12
N VAL A 844 21.04 21.58 -20.02
CA VAL A 844 21.09 20.12 -20.23
C VAL A 844 21.84 19.32 -19.13
N GLU A 845 22.31 19.99 -18.06
CA GLU A 845 23.11 19.38 -16.98
C GLU A 845 22.32 19.05 -15.70
N GLU A 846 21.13 19.65 -15.48
CA GLU A 846 20.33 19.36 -14.26
C GLU A 846 19.64 17.99 -14.29
N GLY A 847 19.24 17.46 -13.14
CA GLY A 847 18.48 16.21 -13.10
C GLY A 847 17.05 16.32 -13.67
N ILE A 848 16.45 15.18 -14.01
CA ILE A 848 15.10 15.14 -14.63
C ILE A 848 13.98 15.62 -13.69
N TRP A 849 14.26 15.74 -12.39
CA TRP A 849 13.37 16.41 -11.44
C TRP A 849 13.28 17.92 -11.68
N GLY A 850 14.40 18.56 -12.04
CA GLY A 850 14.47 20.01 -12.26
C GLY A 850 13.70 20.46 -13.50
N GLU A 851 13.92 19.77 -14.62
CA GLU A 851 13.13 19.89 -15.87
C GLU A 851 11.60 19.84 -15.60
N ILE A 852 11.16 18.86 -14.77
CA ILE A 852 9.76 18.74 -14.37
C ILE A 852 9.34 19.89 -13.43
N ASP A 853 10.20 20.36 -12.53
CA ASP A 853 9.88 21.48 -11.63
C ASP A 853 9.72 22.80 -12.39
N THR A 854 10.61 23.10 -13.33
CA THR A 854 10.49 24.26 -14.22
C THR A 854 9.20 24.18 -15.05
N LEU A 855 8.92 23.04 -15.69
CA LEU A 855 7.67 22.84 -16.44
C LEU A 855 6.41 23.01 -15.55
N ARG A 856 6.42 22.52 -14.30
CA ARG A 856 5.34 22.79 -13.32
C ARG A 856 5.22 24.29 -13.03
N GLY A 857 6.34 24.97 -12.81
CA GLY A 857 6.37 26.43 -12.60
C GLY A 857 5.83 27.22 -13.78
N MET A 858 6.15 26.79 -15.01
CA MET A 858 5.59 27.34 -16.25
C MET A 858 4.09 27.11 -16.33
N VAL A 859 3.59 25.90 -16.02
CA VAL A 859 2.14 25.59 -16.03
C VAL A 859 1.40 26.48 -15.03
N LEU A 860 1.88 26.61 -13.79
CA LEU A 860 1.26 27.49 -12.79
C LEU A 860 1.23 28.96 -13.26
N THR A 861 2.32 29.42 -13.88
CA THR A 861 2.41 30.78 -14.45
C THR A 861 1.44 30.97 -15.62
N ALA A 862 1.30 29.98 -16.49
CA ALA A 862 0.37 30.00 -17.62
C ALA A 862 -1.09 29.95 -17.15
N MET A 863 -1.41 29.18 -16.11
CA MET A 863 -2.72 29.16 -15.46
C MET A 863 -3.08 30.53 -14.88
N GLN A 864 -2.14 31.19 -14.21
CA GLN A 864 -2.31 32.55 -13.68
C GLN A 864 -2.52 33.57 -14.80
N ALA A 865 -1.70 33.54 -15.85
CA ALA A 865 -1.84 34.42 -17.01
C ALA A 865 -3.19 34.22 -17.73
N TYR A 866 -3.63 32.96 -17.88
CA TYR A 866 -4.95 32.63 -18.41
C TYR A 866 -6.07 33.19 -17.53
N ALA A 867 -6.00 32.98 -16.21
CA ALA A 867 -7.00 33.47 -15.27
C ALA A 867 -7.15 35.01 -15.33
N THR A 868 -6.04 35.76 -15.29
CA THR A 868 -6.05 37.22 -15.43
C THR A 868 -6.57 37.68 -16.81
N ALA A 869 -6.41 36.88 -17.86
CA ALA A 869 -6.85 37.22 -19.21
C ALA A 869 -8.35 36.95 -19.47
N GLN A 870 -8.96 36.00 -18.77
CA GLN A 870 -10.36 35.60 -19.02
C GLN A 870 -11.37 36.44 -18.22
N PRO A 871 -12.49 36.86 -18.84
CA PRO A 871 -13.53 37.60 -18.14
C PRO A 871 -14.27 36.70 -17.14
N ALA A 872 -14.46 37.21 -15.91
CA ALA A 872 -15.15 36.54 -14.79
C ALA A 872 -14.44 35.31 -14.20
N VAL A 873 -13.17 35.11 -14.52
CA VAL A 873 -12.26 34.19 -13.83
C VAL A 873 -11.47 34.99 -12.78
N ASP A 874 -11.41 34.51 -11.53
CA ASP A 874 -10.60 35.12 -10.48
C ASP A 874 -9.12 34.70 -10.63
N ASP A 875 -8.18 35.54 -10.16
CA ASP A 875 -6.76 35.18 -10.03
C ASP A 875 -6.60 33.89 -9.20
N ILE A 876 -5.72 32.96 -9.62
CA ILE A 876 -5.56 31.63 -9.02
C ILE A 876 -4.18 31.43 -8.34
N ALA A 877 -4.18 30.76 -7.19
CA ALA A 877 -2.98 30.35 -6.46
C ALA A 877 -3.12 28.90 -5.95
N TYR A 878 -1.99 28.22 -5.80
CA TYR A 878 -1.89 26.87 -5.24
C TYR A 878 -1.20 26.90 -3.88
N ASN A 879 -1.68 26.09 -2.93
CA ASN A 879 -0.97 25.74 -1.72
C ASN A 879 -1.07 24.22 -1.51
N GLY A 880 0.06 23.52 -1.62
CA GLY A 880 0.12 22.06 -1.48
C GLY A 880 -0.23 21.56 -0.08
N ALA A 881 -0.03 22.39 0.95
CA ALA A 881 -0.16 22.07 2.37
C ALA A 881 -1.47 22.58 3.02
N ALA A 882 -2.48 22.94 2.22
CA ALA A 882 -3.78 23.37 2.72
C ALA A 882 -4.92 22.73 1.92
N TYR A 883 -6.06 22.49 2.56
CA TYR A 883 -7.29 22.07 1.90
C TYR A 883 -8.37 23.18 2.02
N PRO A 884 -9.06 23.56 0.92
CA PRO A 884 -8.82 23.17 -0.47
C PRO A 884 -7.49 23.71 -1.00
N TYR A 885 -6.81 22.98 -1.91
CA TYR A 885 -5.46 23.34 -2.39
C TYR A 885 -5.38 24.58 -3.28
N TRP A 886 -6.51 25.03 -3.83
CA TRP A 886 -6.58 26.14 -4.79
C TRP A 886 -7.31 27.33 -4.17
N PHE A 887 -6.72 28.52 -4.30
CA PHE A 887 -7.20 29.75 -3.69
C PHE A 887 -7.35 30.87 -4.74
N ASN A 888 -8.27 31.79 -4.50
CA ASN A 888 -8.39 33.02 -5.27
C ASN A 888 -7.49 34.14 -4.70
N GLY A 889 -7.38 35.27 -5.41
CA GLY A 889 -6.63 36.46 -4.97
C GLY A 889 -7.08 37.10 -3.64
N ALA A 890 -8.17 36.64 -3.03
CA ALA A 890 -8.62 37.03 -1.68
C ALA A 890 -8.28 35.98 -0.59
N GLY A 891 -7.57 34.91 -0.93
CA GLY A 891 -7.24 33.80 -0.01
C GLY A 891 -8.41 32.87 0.29
N GLN A 892 -9.46 32.87 -0.55
CA GLN A 892 -10.63 32.00 -0.40
C GLN A 892 -10.53 30.80 -1.35
N GLY A 893 -11.14 29.66 -1.03
CA GLY A 893 -11.15 28.49 -1.89
C GLY A 893 -11.65 28.79 -3.32
N TYR A 894 -10.91 28.32 -4.32
CA TYR A 894 -11.11 28.69 -5.72
C TYR A 894 -12.40 28.10 -6.33
N SER A 895 -13.19 28.94 -7.00
CA SER A 895 -14.54 28.56 -7.47
C SER A 895 -14.90 28.98 -8.90
N THR A 896 -14.13 29.86 -9.56
CA THR A 896 -14.40 30.33 -10.93
C THR A 896 -13.79 29.43 -12.00
N TRP A 897 -14.05 28.12 -11.91
CA TRP A 897 -13.48 27.13 -12.82
C TRP A 897 -14.03 27.25 -14.25
N THR A 898 -13.15 27.36 -15.24
CA THR A 898 -13.43 26.99 -16.64
C THR A 898 -12.95 25.55 -16.88
N PRO A 899 -13.49 24.80 -17.86
CA PRO A 899 -12.95 23.49 -18.21
C PRO A 899 -11.45 23.50 -18.51
N ARG A 900 -10.93 24.51 -19.22
CA ARG A 900 -9.49 24.64 -19.53
C ARG A 900 -8.65 24.77 -18.27
N LEU A 901 -9.03 25.69 -17.38
CA LEU A 901 -8.30 25.92 -16.13
C LEU A 901 -8.36 24.71 -15.19
N LEU A 902 -9.48 23.97 -15.21
CA LEU A 902 -9.64 22.75 -14.41
C LEU A 902 -8.75 21.60 -14.92
N LYS A 903 -8.62 21.41 -16.24
CA LYS A 903 -7.64 20.45 -16.83
C LYS A 903 -6.22 20.78 -16.39
N ALA A 904 -5.82 22.04 -16.50
CA ALA A 904 -4.48 22.48 -16.13
C ALA A 904 -4.20 22.31 -14.63
N ALA A 905 -5.14 22.68 -13.76
CA ALA A 905 -5.02 22.48 -12.32
C ALA A 905 -4.91 21.00 -11.93
N PHE A 906 -5.63 20.13 -12.63
CA PHE A 906 -5.58 18.68 -12.43
C PHE A 906 -4.18 18.14 -12.77
N ASN A 907 -3.68 18.45 -13.98
CA ASN A 907 -2.35 18.02 -14.43
C ASN A 907 -1.20 18.61 -13.60
N TYR A 908 -1.31 19.87 -13.17
CA TYR A 908 -0.37 20.47 -12.23
C TYR A 908 -0.35 19.69 -10.91
N GLN A 909 -1.52 19.40 -10.32
CA GLN A 909 -1.58 18.63 -9.08
C GLN A 909 -1.02 17.21 -9.27
N PHE A 910 -1.29 16.54 -10.39
CA PHE A 910 -0.74 15.22 -10.71
C PHE A 910 0.79 15.21 -10.61
N ALA A 911 1.43 16.13 -11.35
CA ALA A 911 2.88 16.26 -11.39
C ALA A 911 3.50 16.75 -10.06
N THR A 912 2.71 17.34 -9.15
CA THR A 912 3.19 17.82 -7.84
C THR A 912 2.97 16.81 -6.70
N LYS A 913 1.91 15.99 -6.73
CA LYS A 913 1.52 15.11 -5.61
C LYS A 913 2.20 13.73 -5.62
N ASP A 914 2.91 13.39 -6.70
CA ASP A 914 3.87 12.29 -6.72
C ASP A 914 5.31 12.87 -6.68
N PRO A 915 6.00 12.87 -5.52
CA PRO A 915 7.36 13.40 -5.42
C PRO A 915 8.38 12.52 -6.15
N GLY A 916 8.05 11.25 -6.42
CA GLY A 916 8.87 10.32 -7.20
C GLY A 916 8.59 10.37 -8.70
N ALA A 917 7.72 11.26 -9.19
CA ALA A 917 7.27 11.32 -10.58
C ALA A 917 8.42 11.29 -11.63
N PHE A 918 9.52 11.97 -11.31
CA PHE A 918 10.75 12.05 -12.10
C PHE A 918 11.47 10.68 -12.27
N ALA A 919 11.26 9.75 -11.35
CA ALA A 919 11.74 8.36 -11.44
C ALA A 919 10.63 7.41 -11.88
N HIS A 920 9.39 7.62 -11.46
CA HIS A 920 8.27 6.72 -11.75
C HIS A 920 7.88 6.71 -13.22
N ASN A 921 7.78 7.88 -13.87
CA ASN A 921 7.59 8.03 -15.32
C ASN A 921 7.78 9.50 -15.74
N ALA A 922 9.03 9.95 -15.87
CA ALA A 922 9.31 11.35 -16.24
C ALA A 922 8.71 11.73 -17.60
N LYS A 923 8.75 10.82 -18.59
CA LYS A 923 8.28 11.08 -19.97
C LYS A 923 6.81 11.43 -19.99
N TYR A 924 5.96 10.58 -19.43
CA TYR A 924 4.53 10.81 -19.32
C TYR A 924 4.22 12.17 -18.66
N VAL A 925 4.91 12.48 -17.57
CA VAL A 925 4.72 13.74 -16.81
C VAL A 925 5.13 14.96 -17.63
N ILE A 926 6.23 14.90 -18.36
CA ILE A 926 6.69 15.96 -19.28
C ILE A 926 5.68 16.18 -20.40
N GLU A 927 5.20 15.12 -21.06
CA GLU A 927 4.20 15.21 -22.12
C GLU A 927 2.90 15.88 -21.65
N ILE A 928 2.45 15.53 -20.45
CA ILE A 928 1.26 16.11 -19.81
C ILE A 928 1.45 17.61 -19.53
N LEU A 929 2.60 18.00 -18.99
CA LEU A 929 2.89 19.40 -18.68
C LEU A 929 3.04 20.23 -19.97
N PHE A 930 3.72 19.69 -20.99
CA PHE A 930 3.86 20.29 -22.33
C PHE A 930 2.48 20.51 -22.98
N ASP A 931 1.63 19.48 -23.04
CA ASP A 931 0.30 19.61 -23.67
C ASP A 931 -0.62 20.53 -22.85
N THR A 932 -0.41 20.62 -21.53
CA THR A 932 -1.10 21.59 -20.66
C THR A 932 -0.67 23.03 -20.95
N LEU A 933 0.62 23.27 -21.20
CA LEU A 933 1.12 24.58 -21.65
C LEU A 933 0.54 24.96 -23.01
N GLU A 934 0.51 24.03 -23.96
CA GLU A 934 -0.07 24.25 -25.29
C GLU A 934 -1.59 24.56 -25.21
N ASP A 935 -2.36 23.79 -24.41
CA ASP A 935 -3.80 24.05 -24.23
C ASP A 935 -4.07 25.38 -23.51
N LEU A 936 -3.20 25.82 -22.59
CA LEU A 936 -3.28 27.18 -22.00
C LEU A 936 -2.89 28.30 -22.99
N GLY A 937 -2.32 27.97 -24.14
CA GLY A 937 -1.85 28.92 -25.16
C GLY A 937 -0.50 29.55 -24.84
N ALA A 938 0.34 28.88 -24.06
CA ALA A 938 1.74 29.27 -23.85
C ALA A 938 2.60 29.02 -25.11
N ASP A 939 3.75 29.69 -25.19
CA ASP A 939 4.73 29.44 -26.26
C ASP A 939 5.59 28.22 -25.88
N VAL A 940 5.35 27.10 -26.54
CA VAL A 940 6.08 25.83 -26.34
C VAL A 940 7.20 25.63 -27.36
N SER A 941 7.53 26.63 -28.20
CA SER A 941 8.45 26.46 -29.33
C SER A 941 9.93 26.27 -28.98
N ALA A 942 10.29 26.47 -27.71
CA ALA A 942 11.62 26.18 -27.16
C ALA A 942 11.67 24.88 -26.34
N LEU A 943 10.52 24.25 -26.09
CA LEU A 943 10.38 23.07 -25.23
C LEU A 943 10.48 21.78 -26.05
N HIS A 944 10.90 20.69 -25.43
CA HIS A 944 10.80 19.35 -26.00
C HIS A 944 9.67 18.56 -25.34
N ARG A 945 8.87 17.84 -26.14
CA ARG A 945 7.76 17.01 -25.63
C ARG A 945 8.17 15.55 -25.37
N HIS A 946 9.09 15.03 -26.17
CA HIS A 946 9.50 13.63 -26.20
C HIS A 946 10.98 13.52 -26.63
N ASP A 947 11.60 12.36 -26.36
CA ASP A 947 12.90 12.00 -26.93
C ASP A 947 12.87 12.00 -28.48
N GLU A 948 14.03 12.09 -29.12
CA GLU A 948 14.12 11.92 -30.58
C GLU A 948 14.47 10.48 -31.00
N GLY A 949 13.86 10.02 -32.10
CA GLY A 949 14.31 8.85 -32.84
C GLY A 949 13.94 7.52 -32.20
N HIS A 950 14.94 6.70 -31.83
CA HIS A 950 14.71 5.32 -31.40
C HIS A 950 14.24 5.17 -29.94
N PHE A 951 14.32 6.23 -29.13
CA PHE A 951 13.88 6.25 -27.73
C PHE A 951 12.49 6.89 -27.53
N ASP A 952 11.89 7.38 -28.62
CA ASP A 952 10.51 7.86 -28.65
C ASP A 952 9.54 6.67 -28.70
N ALA A 953 8.93 6.36 -27.56
CA ALA A 953 7.90 5.35 -27.41
C ALA A 953 6.58 5.71 -28.10
N THR A 954 6.32 7.00 -28.34
CA THR A 954 5.09 7.50 -28.97
C THR A 954 5.17 7.55 -30.49
N GLY A 955 6.40 7.45 -31.03
CA GLY A 955 6.68 7.55 -32.46
C GLY A 955 5.98 6.47 -33.30
N LEU A 956 5.49 6.90 -34.47
CA LEU A 956 4.89 6.02 -35.50
C LEU A 956 5.70 4.74 -35.82
N PRO A 957 7.04 4.72 -35.81
CA PRO A 957 7.81 3.49 -36.06
C PRO A 957 7.57 2.36 -35.04
N PHE A 958 6.97 2.63 -33.88
CA PHE A 958 6.81 1.64 -32.82
C PHE A 958 5.34 1.30 -32.48
N ARG A 959 4.39 2.22 -32.73
CA ARG A 959 2.97 2.04 -32.32
C ARG A 959 1.97 1.64 -33.43
N ASP A 960 2.24 1.88 -34.72
CA ASP A 960 1.26 1.67 -35.80
C ASP A 960 1.54 0.41 -36.66
N TRP A 961 0.98 -0.73 -36.27
CA TRP A 961 1.16 -2.02 -36.98
C TRP A 961 -0.14 -2.68 -37.45
N ASP A 962 -1.10 -2.93 -36.56
CA ASP A 962 -2.49 -3.32 -36.87
C ASP A 962 -3.43 -3.14 -35.65
N GLU A 963 -4.72 -3.47 -35.81
CA GLU A 963 -5.74 -3.42 -34.75
C GLU A 963 -5.48 -4.36 -33.54
N SER A 964 -4.49 -5.26 -33.62
CA SER A 964 -4.10 -6.15 -32.52
C SER A 964 -2.90 -5.64 -31.72
N GLY A 965 -2.27 -4.54 -32.13
CA GLY A 965 -1.09 -3.95 -31.48
C GLY A 965 0.23 -4.72 -31.67
N ALA A 966 0.20 -5.94 -32.22
CA ALA A 966 1.38 -6.78 -32.36
C ALA A 966 2.26 -6.38 -33.57
N VAL A 967 3.59 -6.47 -33.42
CA VAL A 967 4.53 -6.17 -34.50
C VAL A 967 4.70 -7.40 -35.42
N PRO A 968 4.41 -7.29 -36.74
CA PRO A 968 4.55 -8.41 -37.66
C PRO A 968 5.97 -8.94 -37.76
N VAL A 969 6.13 -10.27 -37.86
CA VAL A 969 7.41 -10.99 -38.03
C VAL A 969 8.38 -10.29 -38.99
N ALA A 970 7.89 -9.84 -40.14
CA ALA A 970 8.68 -9.24 -41.22
C ALA A 970 9.13 -7.79 -40.95
N CYS A 971 8.77 -7.23 -39.79
CA CYS A 971 9.03 -5.88 -39.32
C CYS A 971 9.69 -5.87 -37.93
N ALA A 972 9.40 -6.88 -37.09
CA ALA A 972 9.89 -7.03 -35.73
C ALA A 972 11.40 -6.76 -35.54
N ARG A 973 12.26 -7.14 -36.50
CA ARG A 973 13.72 -6.83 -36.45
C ARG A 973 14.00 -5.37 -36.11
N CYS A 974 13.23 -4.42 -36.65
CA CYS A 974 13.56 -3.00 -36.61
C CYS A 974 12.58 -2.15 -35.81
N HIS A 975 11.55 -2.79 -35.27
CA HIS A 975 10.40 -2.12 -34.65
C HIS A 975 9.95 -2.81 -33.35
N SER A 976 10.79 -3.70 -32.80
CA SER A 976 10.62 -4.29 -31.48
C SER A 976 11.99 -4.58 -30.85
N VAL A 977 12.11 -4.41 -29.54
CA VAL A 977 13.33 -4.74 -28.76
C VAL A 977 13.69 -6.22 -28.90
N GLU A 978 12.68 -7.10 -28.81
CA GLU A 978 12.83 -8.55 -28.97
C GLU A 978 13.38 -8.90 -30.35
N GLY A 979 12.78 -8.36 -31.42
CA GLY A 979 13.14 -8.69 -32.79
C GLY A 979 14.54 -8.23 -33.18
N PHE A 980 14.97 -7.04 -32.77
CA PHE A 980 16.35 -6.60 -33.00
C PHE A 980 17.34 -7.43 -32.18
N SER A 981 17.04 -7.68 -30.91
CA SER A 981 17.91 -8.46 -30.01
C SER A 981 18.07 -9.91 -30.47
N TYR A 982 16.99 -10.54 -30.92
CA TYR A 982 17.02 -11.87 -31.51
C TYR A 982 17.85 -11.89 -32.80
N PHE A 983 17.69 -10.90 -33.68
CA PHE A 983 18.48 -10.78 -34.90
C PHE A 983 19.97 -10.59 -34.61
N ALA A 984 20.33 -9.75 -33.66
CA ALA A 984 21.72 -9.52 -33.28
C ALA A 984 22.38 -10.80 -32.73
N ALA A 985 21.68 -11.55 -31.88
CA ALA A 985 22.18 -12.78 -31.28
C ALA A 985 22.25 -13.97 -32.27
N ASN A 986 21.31 -14.07 -33.23
CA ASN A 986 21.16 -15.26 -34.09
C ASN A 986 21.50 -15.04 -35.56
N GLY A 987 21.65 -13.79 -36.02
CA GLY A 987 21.83 -13.43 -37.43
C GLY A 987 20.57 -13.67 -38.30
N THR A 988 19.43 -13.95 -37.69
CA THR A 988 18.16 -14.31 -38.35
C THR A 988 16.99 -13.66 -37.64
N ASP A 989 15.89 -13.40 -38.36
CA ASP A 989 14.70 -12.76 -37.80
C ASP A 989 13.89 -13.72 -36.92
N LEU A 990 13.02 -13.15 -36.07
CA LEU A 990 12.00 -13.91 -35.35
C LEU A 990 11.12 -14.73 -36.30
N THR A 991 10.44 -15.73 -35.75
CA THR A 991 9.48 -16.57 -36.50
C THR A 991 8.03 -16.38 -36.03
N THR A 992 7.84 -15.60 -34.97
CA THR A 992 6.58 -15.20 -34.32
C THR A 992 6.44 -13.68 -34.39
N THR A 993 5.21 -13.18 -34.23
CA THR A 993 4.97 -11.77 -33.94
C THR A 993 5.68 -11.37 -32.65
N ALA A 994 6.13 -10.13 -32.58
CA ALA A 994 6.70 -9.55 -31.36
C ALA A 994 5.68 -8.62 -30.71
N GLU A 995 5.80 -8.43 -29.40
CA GLU A 995 5.01 -7.44 -28.67
C GLU A 995 5.37 -6.01 -29.12
N PRO A 996 4.42 -5.05 -29.05
CA PRO A 996 4.72 -3.64 -29.25
C PRO A 996 5.79 -3.17 -28.26
N ALA A 997 6.71 -2.34 -28.72
CA ALA A 997 7.80 -1.83 -27.91
C ALA A 997 7.63 -0.33 -27.66
N TRP A 998 7.84 0.10 -26.42
CA TRP A 998 7.87 1.51 -26.01
C TRP A 998 9.24 2.13 -26.38
N GLY A 999 9.56 2.10 -27.68
CA GLY A 999 10.89 2.44 -28.21
C GLY A 999 11.93 1.33 -28.03
N PHE A 1000 13.20 1.62 -28.33
CA PHE A 1000 14.34 0.75 -28.07
C PHE A 1000 14.97 1.04 -26.71
N SER A 1001 15.22 -0.01 -25.92
CA SER A 1001 15.99 0.07 -24.67
C SER A 1001 17.50 -0.06 -24.91
N CYS A 1002 18.34 0.27 -23.91
CA CYS A 1002 19.80 0.09 -23.98
C CYS A 1002 20.19 -1.36 -24.33
N GLU A 1003 19.47 -2.34 -23.78
CA GLU A 1003 19.66 -3.77 -24.06
C GLU A 1003 19.41 -4.14 -25.53
N THR A 1004 18.73 -3.29 -26.32
CA THR A 1004 18.56 -3.49 -27.77
C THR A 1004 19.91 -3.46 -28.48
N CYS A 1005 20.78 -2.52 -28.13
CA CYS A 1005 22.03 -2.23 -28.82
C CYS A 1005 23.28 -2.75 -28.10
N HIS A 1006 23.22 -3.02 -26.79
CA HIS A 1006 24.37 -3.43 -25.98
C HIS A 1006 24.23 -4.84 -25.40
N GLU A 1007 25.36 -5.47 -25.07
CA GLU A 1007 25.45 -6.75 -24.36
C GLU A 1007 25.86 -6.53 -22.90
N GLY A 1008 25.45 -7.43 -22.00
CA GLY A 1008 25.99 -7.48 -20.63
C GLY A 1008 25.39 -6.50 -19.63
N PHE A 1009 24.18 -5.97 -19.87
CA PHE A 1009 23.43 -5.13 -18.93
C PHE A 1009 22.92 -5.87 -17.68
N SER A 1010 22.84 -7.21 -17.72
CA SER A 1010 22.53 -8.00 -16.53
C SER A 1010 23.71 -8.03 -15.56
N THR A 1011 23.57 -7.31 -14.43
CA THR A 1011 24.49 -7.17 -13.27
C THR A 1011 25.61 -6.12 -13.37
N GLY A 1012 25.36 -4.95 -12.76
CA GLY A 1012 26.40 -4.04 -12.23
C GLY A 1012 27.22 -3.22 -13.23
N SER A 1013 26.87 -3.24 -14.51
CA SER A 1013 27.51 -2.45 -15.57
C SER A 1013 26.76 -1.13 -15.77
N ARG A 1014 27.48 0.00 -15.68
CA ARG A 1014 26.95 1.31 -16.08
C ARG A 1014 26.76 1.34 -17.60
N ALA A 1015 25.72 2.03 -18.08
CA ALA A 1015 25.39 2.08 -19.50
C ALA A 1015 26.54 2.54 -20.41
N LEU A 1016 27.40 3.43 -19.90
CA LEU A 1016 28.58 3.97 -20.59
C LEU A 1016 29.71 2.95 -20.82
N GLU A 1017 29.72 1.81 -20.11
CA GLU A 1017 30.78 0.80 -20.20
C GLU A 1017 30.32 -0.52 -20.86
N ALA A 1018 29.03 -0.65 -21.19
CA ALA A 1018 28.47 -1.87 -21.76
C ALA A 1018 28.89 -2.05 -23.24
N PRO A 1019 29.46 -3.20 -23.65
CA PRO A 1019 29.90 -3.42 -25.03
C PRO A 1019 28.71 -3.42 -26.01
N VAL A 1020 28.87 -2.76 -27.15
CA VAL A 1020 27.87 -2.73 -28.23
C VAL A 1020 27.79 -4.10 -28.93
N LYS A 1021 26.57 -4.56 -29.27
CA LYS A 1021 26.32 -5.85 -29.95
C LYS A 1021 26.99 -5.91 -31.31
N TYR A 1022 27.70 -7.01 -31.59
CA TYR A 1022 28.42 -7.16 -32.86
C TYR A 1022 27.57 -7.76 -34.00
N ILE A 1023 27.24 -6.94 -35.01
CA ILE A 1023 26.63 -7.43 -36.25
C ILE A 1023 27.74 -7.79 -37.28
N ALA A 1024 27.87 -9.09 -37.55
CA ALA A 1024 28.95 -9.63 -38.38
C ALA A 1024 28.87 -9.30 -39.88
N ALA A 1025 27.67 -9.10 -40.42
CA ALA A 1025 27.45 -8.77 -41.83
C ALA A 1025 26.06 -8.17 -42.08
N VAL A 1026 25.95 -7.31 -43.10
CA VAL A 1026 24.69 -6.77 -43.60
C VAL A 1026 24.44 -7.25 -45.03
N ALA A 1027 23.37 -8.02 -45.20
CA ALA A 1027 22.84 -8.42 -46.50
C ALA A 1027 21.81 -7.40 -47.02
N PHE A 1028 22.12 -6.75 -48.14
CA PHE A 1028 21.28 -5.77 -48.83
C PHE A 1028 20.30 -6.43 -49.81
N PRO A 1029 19.13 -5.83 -50.10
CA PRO A 1029 18.14 -6.39 -51.02
C PRO A 1029 18.62 -6.43 -52.49
N GLY A 1030 19.72 -5.75 -52.83
CA GLY A 1030 20.42 -5.90 -54.11
C GLY A 1030 21.15 -7.24 -54.28
N GLY A 1031 21.26 -8.05 -53.22
CA GLY A 1031 21.97 -9.34 -53.20
C GLY A 1031 23.44 -9.26 -52.79
N ALA A 1032 23.94 -8.04 -52.51
CA ALA A 1032 25.25 -7.85 -51.89
C ALA A 1032 25.21 -8.21 -50.40
N THR A 1033 26.32 -8.73 -49.88
CA THR A 1033 26.55 -8.90 -48.44
C THR A 1033 27.89 -8.26 -48.10
N ILE A 1034 27.85 -7.26 -47.24
CA ILE A 1034 29.02 -6.58 -46.72
C ILE A 1034 29.32 -7.19 -45.35
N ASN A 1035 30.58 -7.56 -45.09
CA ASN A 1035 31.01 -8.12 -43.81
C ASN A 1035 31.63 -7.03 -42.94
N ASN A 1036 31.40 -7.11 -41.63
CA ASN A 1036 32.08 -6.31 -40.62
C ASN A 1036 33.47 -6.92 -40.33
N ASP A 1037 34.46 -6.10 -39.97
CA ASP A 1037 35.78 -6.63 -39.59
C ASP A 1037 35.78 -7.00 -38.10
N ALA A 1038 35.89 -8.29 -37.80
CA ALA A 1038 35.93 -8.78 -36.42
C ALA A 1038 37.20 -8.36 -35.65
N GLY A 1039 38.22 -7.81 -36.34
CA GLY A 1039 39.41 -7.24 -35.73
C GLY A 1039 39.36 -5.73 -35.48
N ASP A 1040 38.41 -5.03 -36.09
CA ASP A 1040 38.21 -3.57 -36.01
C ASP A 1040 36.71 -3.27 -36.30
N PRO A 1041 35.81 -3.57 -35.34
CA PRO A 1041 34.37 -3.63 -35.59
C PRO A 1041 33.75 -2.25 -35.84
N ASP A 1042 33.05 -2.12 -36.98
CA ASP A 1042 32.28 -0.94 -37.33
C ASP A 1042 30.86 -1.03 -36.74
N ASN A 1043 30.58 -0.20 -35.74
CA ASN A 1043 29.28 -0.11 -35.06
C ASN A 1043 28.14 0.37 -36.00
N SER A 1044 28.45 0.93 -37.17
CA SER A 1044 27.44 1.25 -38.20
C SER A 1044 26.62 0.03 -38.64
N PHE A 1045 27.14 -1.18 -38.46
CA PHE A 1045 26.44 -2.41 -38.84
C PHE A 1045 25.20 -2.69 -37.99
N LEU A 1046 25.09 -2.14 -36.77
CA LEU A 1046 23.85 -2.16 -35.99
C LEU A 1046 22.77 -1.34 -36.71
N CYS A 1047 23.06 -0.07 -37.02
CA CYS A 1047 22.14 0.82 -37.73
C CYS A 1047 21.77 0.23 -39.10
N MET A 1048 22.76 -0.24 -39.87
CA MET A 1048 22.56 -0.83 -41.20
C MET A 1048 21.81 -2.17 -41.19
N ALA A 1049 21.63 -2.86 -40.06
CA ALA A 1049 20.75 -4.03 -40.01
C ALA A 1049 19.31 -3.68 -40.41
N CYS A 1050 18.91 -2.44 -40.14
CA CYS A 1050 17.60 -1.85 -40.44
C CYS A 1050 17.66 -0.81 -41.58
N HIS A 1051 18.60 0.14 -41.52
CA HIS A 1051 18.74 1.27 -42.46
C HIS A 1051 19.38 0.90 -43.83
N LYS A 1052 19.21 -0.34 -44.28
CA LYS A 1052 19.73 -0.89 -45.56
C LYS A 1052 18.72 -0.87 -46.72
N GLY A 1053 17.48 -0.46 -46.45
CA GLY A 1053 16.37 -0.55 -47.39
C GLY A 1053 15.79 -1.97 -47.54
N ARG A 1054 14.53 -2.05 -47.98
CA ARG A 1054 13.72 -3.28 -48.02
C ARG A 1054 13.66 -3.94 -49.40
N GLU A 1055 13.45 -3.14 -50.43
CA GLU A 1055 13.43 -3.57 -51.83
C GLU A 1055 14.51 -2.82 -52.61
N GLY A 1056 14.94 -3.37 -53.74
CA GLY A 1056 15.98 -2.76 -54.57
C GLY A 1056 16.09 -3.41 -55.95
N LYS A 1057 17.14 -3.09 -56.71
CA LYS A 1057 17.30 -3.50 -58.12
C LYS A 1057 16.96 -4.97 -58.40
N GLY A 1058 17.48 -5.91 -57.62
CA GLY A 1058 17.21 -7.34 -57.81
C GLY A 1058 15.72 -7.71 -57.70
N THR A 1059 15.00 -7.09 -56.77
CA THR A 1059 13.55 -7.29 -56.59
C THR A 1059 12.73 -6.68 -57.74
N ILE A 1060 13.19 -5.55 -58.28
CA ILE A 1060 12.56 -4.85 -59.42
C ILE A 1060 12.79 -5.64 -60.71
N ASP A 1061 14.01 -6.10 -60.97
CA ASP A 1061 14.35 -6.93 -62.12
C ASP A 1061 13.59 -8.27 -62.10
N ALA A 1062 13.42 -8.88 -60.92
CA ALA A 1062 12.58 -10.08 -60.74
C ALA A 1062 11.09 -9.79 -61.02
N ALA A 1063 10.57 -8.65 -60.57
CA ALA A 1063 9.19 -8.22 -60.82
C ALA A 1063 8.95 -7.95 -62.32
N ILE A 1064 9.90 -7.30 -63.01
CA ILE A 1064 9.88 -7.10 -64.47
C ILE A 1064 9.89 -8.46 -65.20
N ALA A 1065 10.78 -9.37 -64.81
CA ALA A 1065 10.86 -10.71 -65.42
C ALA A 1065 9.56 -11.53 -65.22
N ALA A 1066 8.85 -11.32 -64.11
CA ALA A 1066 7.55 -11.92 -63.83
C ALA A 1066 6.35 -11.22 -64.51
N ASN A 1067 6.54 -10.07 -65.17
CA ASN A 1067 5.48 -9.15 -65.62
C ASN A 1067 4.54 -8.70 -64.49
N SER A 1068 5.07 -8.53 -63.28
CA SER A 1068 4.33 -8.09 -62.09
C SER A 1068 4.70 -6.64 -61.76
N PHE A 1069 4.06 -5.68 -62.42
CA PHE A 1069 4.34 -4.27 -62.25
C PHE A 1069 3.52 -3.67 -61.08
N GLY A 1070 4.19 -2.92 -60.22
CA GLY A 1070 3.62 -2.26 -59.05
C GLY A 1070 4.69 -1.48 -58.30
N PHE A 1071 4.32 -0.56 -57.43
CA PHE A 1071 5.30 0.22 -56.66
C PHE A 1071 6.23 -0.70 -55.84
N LYS A 1072 7.52 -0.35 -55.79
CA LYS A 1072 8.56 -1.06 -55.06
C LYS A 1072 9.18 -0.15 -54.02
N ASN A 1073 8.90 -0.42 -52.75
CA ASN A 1073 9.22 0.51 -51.66
C ASN A 1073 10.59 0.20 -51.07
N VAL A 1074 11.54 1.13 -51.23
CA VAL A 1074 12.84 1.05 -50.57
C VAL A 1074 12.73 1.10 -49.04
N HIS A 1075 11.59 1.57 -48.50
CA HIS A 1075 11.31 1.82 -47.08
C HIS A 1075 12.04 3.06 -46.52
N TYR A 1076 11.78 3.42 -45.27
CA TYR A 1076 12.30 4.63 -44.64
C TYR A 1076 13.79 4.54 -44.32
N LEU A 1077 14.47 5.69 -44.36
CA LEU A 1077 15.83 5.93 -43.88
C LEU A 1077 16.83 4.87 -44.37
N ALA A 1078 16.94 4.73 -45.70
CA ALA A 1078 17.85 3.77 -46.35
C ALA A 1078 19.31 4.28 -46.41
N ALA A 1079 19.79 4.93 -45.36
CA ALA A 1079 21.10 5.59 -45.28
C ALA A 1079 22.26 4.67 -45.68
N GLY A 1080 22.26 3.42 -45.18
CA GLY A 1080 23.29 2.42 -45.52
C GLY A 1080 23.29 2.05 -47.01
N ALA A 1081 22.11 2.06 -47.65
CA ALA A 1081 21.99 1.81 -49.09
C ALA A 1081 22.60 2.93 -49.94
N ILE A 1082 22.41 4.19 -49.52
CA ILE A 1082 23.00 5.36 -50.21
C ILE A 1082 24.51 5.42 -49.94
N LEU A 1083 24.94 5.29 -48.69
CA LEU A 1083 26.34 5.35 -48.29
C LEU A 1083 27.22 4.36 -49.08
N TYR A 1084 26.75 3.11 -49.24
CA TYR A 1084 27.45 2.07 -50.01
C TYR A 1084 27.20 2.14 -51.52
N GLY A 1085 26.18 2.88 -51.97
CA GLY A 1085 25.88 3.12 -53.38
C GLY A 1085 25.75 1.82 -54.18
N SER A 1086 26.52 1.73 -55.27
CA SER A 1086 26.51 0.56 -56.16
C SER A 1086 27.09 -0.73 -55.57
N GLU A 1087 27.71 -0.66 -54.38
CA GLU A 1087 28.10 -1.87 -53.63
C GLU A 1087 26.90 -2.49 -52.88
N ALA A 1088 25.88 -1.70 -52.56
CA ALA A 1088 24.63 -2.19 -51.95
C ALA A 1088 23.61 -2.68 -52.99
N GLY A 1089 23.61 -2.09 -54.20
CA GLY A 1089 22.74 -2.48 -55.31
C GLY A 1089 21.24 -2.28 -55.05
N VAL A 1090 20.90 -1.33 -54.18
CA VAL A 1090 19.52 -1.05 -53.76
C VAL A 1090 18.84 -0.15 -54.78
N GLY A 1091 19.42 1.02 -55.08
CA GLY A 1091 18.91 1.91 -56.12
C GLY A 1091 18.77 1.19 -57.46
N TYR A 1092 17.78 1.59 -58.26
CA TYR A 1092 17.61 1.00 -59.58
C TYR A 1092 18.65 1.56 -60.55
N GLU A 1093 19.71 0.77 -60.72
CA GLU A 1093 20.81 1.05 -61.63
C GLU A 1093 20.50 0.60 -63.07
N TYR A 1094 20.66 1.53 -64.02
CA TYR A 1094 20.32 1.35 -65.42
C TYR A 1094 21.45 0.67 -66.21
N THR A 1095 21.09 -0.25 -67.10
CA THR A 1095 22.04 -1.06 -67.85
C THR A 1095 22.93 -0.20 -68.76
N GLY A 1096 24.25 -0.35 -68.63
CA GLY A 1096 25.24 0.38 -69.45
C GLY A 1096 25.67 1.72 -68.86
N LYS A 1097 25.12 2.11 -67.71
CA LYS A 1097 25.60 3.22 -66.88
C LYS A 1097 26.60 2.73 -65.83
N THR A 1098 27.36 3.66 -65.25
CA THR A 1098 28.24 3.43 -64.09
C THR A 1098 27.74 4.25 -62.93
N TYR A 1099 27.76 3.68 -61.73
CA TYR A 1099 27.29 4.30 -60.50
C TYR A 1099 28.38 4.35 -59.43
N ALA A 1100 28.38 5.41 -58.61
CA ALA A 1100 29.29 5.56 -57.49
C ALA A 1100 29.13 4.42 -56.47
N GLY A 1101 30.24 3.81 -56.03
CA GLY A 1101 30.28 2.82 -54.95
C GLY A 1101 30.25 3.49 -53.57
N LYS A 1102 30.85 2.85 -52.55
CA LYS A 1102 30.87 3.38 -51.18
C LYS A 1102 31.51 4.76 -51.14
N TRP A 1103 30.77 5.72 -50.61
CA TRP A 1103 31.29 7.05 -50.35
C TRP A 1103 32.30 7.02 -49.19
N ASN A 1104 33.40 7.74 -49.36
CA ASN A 1104 34.45 7.88 -48.36
C ASN A 1104 34.83 9.36 -48.28
N HIS A 1105 34.85 9.91 -47.06
CA HIS A 1105 35.17 11.33 -46.86
C HIS A 1105 36.65 11.60 -47.20
N LEU A 1106 36.91 12.66 -47.99
CA LEU A 1106 38.27 12.98 -48.45
C LEU A 1106 38.96 13.96 -47.48
N GLY A 1107 40.08 13.55 -46.89
CA GLY A 1107 41.06 14.48 -46.29
C GLY A 1107 41.33 14.37 -44.79
N VAL A 1108 40.63 13.49 -44.07
CA VAL A 1108 40.87 13.18 -42.65
C VAL A 1108 41.14 11.70 -42.44
N SER A 1109 41.81 11.36 -41.34
CA SER A 1109 42.07 9.98 -40.90
C SER A 1109 40.86 9.35 -40.18
N ALA A 1110 39.66 9.88 -40.40
CA ALA A 1110 38.43 9.41 -39.79
C ALA A 1110 37.73 8.39 -40.71
N PRO A 1111 37.15 7.30 -40.17
CA PRO A 1111 36.43 6.33 -40.97
C PRO A 1111 35.04 6.86 -41.35
N ALA A 1112 34.55 6.48 -42.53
CA ALA A 1112 33.21 6.84 -42.99
C ALA A 1112 32.16 5.88 -42.40
N THR A 1113 31.93 6.01 -41.09
CA THR A 1113 30.99 5.24 -40.27
C THR A 1113 29.82 6.12 -39.83
N CYS A 1114 28.65 5.53 -39.64
CA CYS A 1114 27.47 6.21 -39.13
C CYS A 1114 27.73 6.80 -37.74
N THR A 1115 28.40 6.05 -36.86
CA THR A 1115 28.68 6.47 -35.47
C THR A 1115 29.78 7.54 -35.34
N TYR A 1116 30.52 7.84 -36.42
CA TYR A 1116 31.43 8.98 -36.46
C TYR A 1116 30.75 10.26 -36.94
N CYS A 1117 29.80 10.13 -37.89
CA CYS A 1117 29.06 11.28 -38.43
C CYS A 1117 27.83 11.66 -37.59
N HIS A 1118 27.22 10.71 -36.89
CA HIS A 1118 26.13 10.91 -35.93
C HIS A 1118 26.64 10.65 -34.51
N LYS A 1119 26.17 11.41 -33.52
CA LYS A 1119 26.61 11.30 -32.11
C LYS A 1119 26.03 10.09 -31.34
N ALA A 1120 26.00 8.94 -32.00
CA ALA A 1120 25.43 7.69 -31.49
C ALA A 1120 26.40 6.87 -30.60
N GLU A 1121 27.55 7.44 -30.21
CA GLU A 1121 28.50 6.82 -29.26
C GLU A 1121 28.32 7.38 -27.84
N ALA A 1122 28.98 6.74 -26.88
CA ALA A 1122 28.53 6.61 -25.49
C ALA A 1122 28.19 7.89 -24.70
N GLU A 1123 28.70 9.06 -25.10
CA GLU A 1123 28.52 10.31 -24.36
C GLU A 1123 27.22 11.07 -24.70
N GLU A 1124 26.53 10.79 -25.81
CA GLU A 1124 25.34 11.57 -26.21
C GLU A 1124 24.14 10.77 -26.73
N HIS A 1125 24.32 9.53 -27.25
CA HIS A 1125 23.25 8.65 -27.77
C HIS A 1125 22.27 9.28 -28.79
N SER A 1126 22.58 10.44 -29.36
CA SER A 1126 21.71 11.19 -30.26
C SER A 1126 22.05 10.92 -31.73
N PHE A 1127 21.08 11.11 -32.62
CA PHE A 1127 21.32 11.06 -34.07
C PHE A 1127 21.76 12.41 -34.66
N GLU A 1128 22.08 13.40 -33.82
CA GLU A 1128 22.64 14.68 -34.26
C GLU A 1128 23.91 14.51 -35.11
N VAL A 1129 24.09 15.38 -36.10
CA VAL A 1129 25.21 15.30 -37.04
C VAL A 1129 26.45 16.06 -36.55
N SER A 1130 27.52 15.34 -36.27
CA SER A 1130 28.80 15.88 -35.78
C SER A 1130 29.72 16.36 -36.91
N CYS A 1131 29.31 17.41 -37.63
CA CYS A 1131 30.12 17.98 -38.72
C CYS A 1131 31.07 19.13 -38.32
N ALA A 1132 30.84 19.78 -37.17
CA ALA A 1132 31.50 21.02 -36.77
C ALA A 1132 33.04 20.93 -36.72
N GLY A 1133 33.58 19.78 -36.30
CA GLY A 1133 35.03 19.55 -36.17
C GLY A 1133 35.80 19.54 -37.51
N CYS A 1134 35.11 19.31 -38.63
CA CYS A 1134 35.71 19.27 -39.97
C CYS A 1134 35.17 20.38 -40.90
N HIS A 1135 33.91 20.77 -40.76
CA HIS A 1135 33.26 21.82 -41.53
C HIS A 1135 33.05 23.07 -40.67
N GLY A 1136 34.02 23.99 -40.72
CA GLY A 1136 33.98 25.21 -39.91
C GLY A 1136 32.71 26.04 -40.13
N ALA A 1137 32.11 26.48 -39.03
CA ALA A 1137 30.82 27.18 -38.93
C ALA A 1137 29.56 26.34 -39.21
N ILE A 1138 29.68 25.00 -39.33
CA ILE A 1138 28.53 24.10 -39.33
C ILE A 1138 28.15 23.66 -37.91
N THR A 1139 26.85 23.63 -37.63
CA THR A 1139 26.18 23.11 -36.42
C THR A 1139 25.06 22.15 -36.84
N PRO A 1140 24.49 21.33 -35.94
CA PRO A 1140 23.32 20.50 -36.26
C PRO A 1140 22.20 21.31 -36.93
N ALA A 1141 21.86 22.47 -36.34
CA ALA A 1141 20.83 23.40 -36.83
C ALA A 1141 21.11 24.05 -38.22
N ASN A 1142 22.29 23.89 -38.81
CA ASN A 1142 22.59 24.43 -40.16
C ASN A 1142 23.30 23.43 -41.09
N VAL A 1143 23.37 22.15 -40.73
CA VAL A 1143 24.09 21.10 -41.48
C VAL A 1143 23.65 21.00 -42.94
N GLU A 1144 22.38 21.28 -43.21
CA GLU A 1144 21.82 21.25 -44.55
C GLU A 1144 22.49 22.25 -45.51
N THR A 1145 23.14 23.29 -45.00
CA THR A 1145 23.81 24.34 -45.81
C THR A 1145 25.14 23.90 -46.46
N ILE A 1146 25.57 22.65 -46.25
CA ILE A 1146 26.86 22.14 -46.74
C ILE A 1146 26.92 22.11 -48.28
N ARG A 1147 27.97 22.75 -48.83
CA ARG A 1147 28.39 22.61 -50.25
C ARG A 1147 29.91 22.44 -50.46
N GLN A 1148 30.69 22.29 -49.38
CA GLN A 1148 32.15 22.42 -49.46
C GLN A 1148 32.80 21.40 -50.41
N ASN A 1149 33.68 21.89 -51.30
CA ASN A 1149 34.43 21.14 -52.32
C ASN A 1149 33.63 20.55 -53.51
N ARG A 1150 32.34 20.90 -53.69
CA ARG A 1150 31.55 20.55 -54.90
C ARG A 1150 31.22 21.82 -55.70
N ALA A 1151 31.76 21.90 -56.92
CA ALA A 1151 31.55 23.02 -57.85
C ALA A 1151 30.75 22.65 -59.12
N ALA A 1152 30.22 21.42 -59.16
CA ALA A 1152 29.25 21.02 -60.17
C ALA A 1152 27.88 21.61 -59.81
N ASP A 1153 27.17 22.01 -60.85
CA ASP A 1153 25.77 22.42 -60.93
C ASP A 1153 25.04 21.18 -61.50
N TYR A 1154 24.41 20.39 -60.63
CA TYR A 1154 23.86 19.08 -60.94
C TYR A 1154 22.47 19.18 -61.58
N ASP A 1155 21.64 20.12 -61.12
CA ASP A 1155 20.26 20.34 -61.59
C ASP A 1155 20.15 21.27 -62.81
N GLY A 1156 21.23 21.95 -63.20
CA GLY A 1156 21.31 22.77 -64.40
C GLY A 1156 20.64 24.14 -64.28
N ASP A 1157 20.29 24.62 -63.09
CA ASP A 1157 19.63 25.93 -62.90
C ASP A 1157 20.60 27.12 -63.10
N GLY A 1158 21.92 26.87 -63.02
CA GLY A 1158 23.01 27.85 -63.15
C GLY A 1158 23.64 28.30 -61.83
N SER A 1159 23.16 27.79 -60.70
CA SER A 1159 23.69 27.95 -59.35
C SER A 1159 24.86 27.00 -59.13
N ASN A 1160 25.95 27.51 -58.56
CA ASN A 1160 27.03 26.66 -58.06
C ASN A 1160 27.42 26.98 -56.62
N THR A 1161 26.46 27.55 -55.87
CA THR A 1161 26.64 28.10 -54.52
C THR A 1161 25.58 27.67 -53.52
N GLU A 1162 24.48 27.08 -53.96
CA GLU A 1162 23.40 26.60 -53.08
C GLU A 1162 23.76 25.32 -52.31
N PRO A 1163 23.00 24.93 -51.28
CA PRO A 1163 23.14 23.65 -50.61
C PRO A 1163 23.12 22.43 -51.53
N LEU A 1164 23.85 21.36 -51.18
CA LEU A 1164 23.74 20.07 -51.89
C LEU A 1164 22.38 19.38 -51.66
N LYS A 1165 21.66 19.75 -50.58
CA LYS A 1165 20.27 19.35 -50.35
C LYS A 1165 19.36 19.85 -51.47
N ASP A 1166 19.51 21.12 -51.85
CA ASP A 1166 18.64 21.80 -52.80
C ASP A 1166 18.84 21.22 -54.21
N GLU A 1167 20.09 21.05 -54.64
CA GLU A 1167 20.49 20.36 -55.89
C GLU A 1167 19.86 18.96 -56.07
N VAL A 1168 19.69 18.21 -54.97
CA VAL A 1168 19.06 16.88 -54.99
C VAL A 1168 17.54 17.00 -54.94
N ALA A 1169 17.00 17.99 -54.25
CA ALA A 1169 15.57 18.27 -54.17
C ALA A 1169 15.00 18.71 -55.53
N THR A 1170 15.65 19.64 -56.23
CA THR A 1170 15.24 20.11 -57.56
C THR A 1170 15.32 19.01 -58.62
N LEU A 1171 16.36 18.16 -58.58
CA LEU A 1171 16.43 16.94 -59.41
C LEU A 1171 15.32 15.94 -59.07
N ALA A 1172 14.92 15.81 -57.81
CA ALA A 1172 13.80 14.96 -57.40
C ALA A 1172 12.45 15.54 -57.88
N GLU A 1173 12.25 16.85 -57.80
CA GLU A 1173 11.08 17.54 -58.38
C GLU A 1173 11.01 17.36 -59.89
N ALA A 1174 12.15 17.48 -60.60
CA ALA A 1174 12.23 17.22 -62.04
C ALA A 1174 11.88 15.77 -62.39
N LEU A 1175 12.38 14.80 -61.61
CA LEU A 1175 11.99 13.39 -61.76
C LEU A 1175 10.50 13.18 -61.50
N TYR A 1176 9.92 13.83 -60.48
CA TYR A 1176 8.49 13.72 -60.18
C TYR A 1176 7.62 14.34 -61.28
N ALA A 1177 8.01 15.49 -61.82
CA ALA A 1177 7.36 16.10 -62.98
C ALA A 1177 7.41 15.19 -64.20
N GLN A 1178 8.54 14.50 -64.43
CA GLN A 1178 8.67 13.51 -65.51
C GLN A 1178 7.86 12.23 -65.24
N ILE A 1179 7.77 11.77 -63.98
CA ILE A 1179 6.91 10.65 -63.54
C ILE A 1179 5.44 10.97 -63.86
N ARG A 1180 4.96 12.16 -63.49
CA ARG A 1180 3.58 12.61 -63.76
C ARG A 1180 3.30 12.70 -65.25
N SER A 1181 4.22 13.30 -66.00
CA SER A 1181 4.09 13.45 -67.46
C SER A 1181 4.08 12.09 -68.15
N TYR A 1182 4.97 11.17 -67.77
CA TYR A 1182 5.04 9.83 -68.33
C TYR A 1182 3.77 9.00 -68.04
N ALA A 1183 3.30 9.00 -66.79
CA ALA A 1183 2.09 8.30 -66.38
C ALA A 1183 0.86 8.80 -67.17
N LEU A 1184 0.69 10.13 -67.29
CA LEU A 1184 -0.42 10.71 -68.04
C LEU A 1184 -0.30 10.49 -69.56
N ASP A 1185 0.82 10.89 -70.16
CA ASP A 1185 0.97 10.94 -71.63
C ASP A 1185 1.26 9.57 -72.27
N THR A 1186 1.92 8.66 -71.55
CA THR A 1186 2.30 7.33 -72.06
C THR A 1186 1.36 6.23 -71.58
N LEU A 1187 0.94 6.27 -70.30
CA LEU A 1187 0.08 5.22 -69.73
C LEU A 1187 -1.40 5.60 -69.68
N GLY A 1188 -1.74 6.90 -69.79
CA GLY A 1188 -3.12 7.41 -69.82
C GLY A 1188 -3.74 7.63 -68.43
N HIS A 1189 -2.94 7.61 -67.37
CA HIS A 1189 -3.41 7.66 -65.98
C HIS A 1189 -2.60 8.68 -65.19
N ALA A 1190 -3.28 9.66 -64.58
CA ALA A 1190 -2.62 10.66 -63.75
C ALA A 1190 -2.22 10.06 -62.39
N ILE A 1191 -1.00 10.37 -61.94
CA ILE A 1191 -0.40 9.86 -60.70
C ILE A 1191 -0.09 11.02 -59.75
N ILE A 1192 -0.29 10.82 -58.45
CA ILE A 1192 0.12 11.74 -57.39
C ILE A 1192 0.92 10.99 -56.33
N TYR A 1193 1.96 11.64 -55.82
CA TYR A 1193 2.73 11.21 -54.65
C TYR A 1193 2.22 11.91 -53.39
N VAL A 1194 2.03 11.15 -52.31
CA VAL A 1194 1.61 11.64 -51.00
C VAL A 1194 2.57 11.06 -49.97
N GLY A 1195 3.35 11.93 -49.32
CA GLY A 1195 4.44 11.51 -48.43
C GLY A 1195 3.99 10.67 -47.24
N ASP A 1196 2.83 10.99 -46.68
CA ASP A 1196 2.39 10.50 -45.37
C ASP A 1196 1.26 9.47 -45.45
N ALA A 1197 0.97 8.97 -46.66
CA ALA A 1197 -0.07 7.96 -46.89
C ALA A 1197 0.50 6.75 -47.65
N TYR A 1198 0.42 5.55 -47.08
CA TYR A 1198 0.82 4.31 -47.78
C TYR A 1198 -0.24 3.89 -48.82
N PRO A 1199 0.11 3.50 -50.07
CA PRO A 1199 1.44 3.14 -50.58
C PRO A 1199 2.13 4.27 -51.39
N TYR A 1200 1.98 5.52 -50.96
CA TYR A 1200 2.59 6.75 -51.47
C TYR A 1200 2.16 7.22 -52.86
N PHE A 1201 1.85 6.30 -53.78
CA PHE A 1201 1.39 6.64 -55.13
C PHE A 1201 -0.10 6.31 -55.31
N PHE A 1202 -0.88 7.34 -55.65
CA PHE A 1202 -2.33 7.30 -55.81
C PHE A 1202 -2.74 7.80 -57.20
N ASN A 1203 -3.99 7.55 -57.61
CA ASN A 1203 -4.52 8.15 -58.84
C ASN A 1203 -4.85 9.63 -58.57
N ASP A 1204 -4.38 10.53 -59.43
CA ASP A 1204 -4.66 11.98 -59.34
C ASP A 1204 -6.07 12.26 -59.93
N ASN A 1205 -7.10 11.91 -59.15
CA ASN A 1205 -8.52 11.94 -59.54
C ASN A 1205 -9.42 12.77 -58.60
N GLY A 1206 -8.89 13.25 -57.47
CA GLY A 1206 -9.64 13.99 -56.45
C GLY A 1206 -10.41 13.13 -55.43
N GLU A 1207 -10.13 11.83 -55.37
CA GLU A 1207 -10.60 10.92 -54.30
C GLU A 1207 -9.56 10.81 -53.16
N ASP A 1208 -10.01 10.45 -51.96
CA ASP A 1208 -9.17 10.32 -50.77
C ASP A 1208 -8.01 9.31 -50.94
N TYR A 1209 -6.89 9.57 -50.27
CA TYR A 1209 -5.64 8.80 -50.36
C TYR A 1209 -5.67 7.47 -49.59
N THR A 1210 -6.67 6.65 -49.88
CA THR A 1210 -6.88 5.34 -49.26
C THR A 1210 -6.27 4.21 -50.10
N SER A 1211 -6.12 3.02 -49.50
CA SER A 1211 -5.71 1.81 -50.22
C SER A 1211 -6.58 1.45 -51.43
N ALA A 1212 -7.81 1.98 -51.52
CA ALA A 1212 -8.68 1.81 -52.67
C ALA A 1212 -8.27 2.69 -53.87
N ASN A 1213 -7.74 3.90 -53.62
CA ASN A 1213 -7.28 4.85 -54.66
C ASN A 1213 -5.78 4.71 -54.99
N LYS A 1214 -5.12 3.62 -54.58
CA LYS A 1214 -3.71 3.40 -54.93
C LYS A 1214 -3.51 3.36 -56.45
N TYR A 1215 -2.38 3.88 -56.93
CA TYR A 1215 -2.04 3.86 -58.34
C TYR A 1215 -1.71 2.42 -58.77
N ALA A 1216 -2.40 1.93 -59.80
CA ALA A 1216 -2.29 0.54 -60.26
C ALA A 1216 -1.59 0.38 -61.62
N TYR A 1217 -1.43 1.47 -62.37
CA TYR A 1217 -1.04 1.47 -63.78
C TYR A 1217 0.48 1.58 -63.96
N PHE A 1218 1.22 0.68 -63.31
CA PHE A 1218 2.67 0.62 -63.43
C PHE A 1218 3.12 -0.14 -64.68
N ASP A 1219 4.20 0.35 -65.30
CA ASP A 1219 4.98 -0.38 -66.29
C ASP A 1219 6.44 -0.56 -65.79
N ALA A 1220 7.27 -1.20 -66.60
CA ALA A 1220 8.68 -1.41 -66.26
C ALA A 1220 9.48 -0.11 -66.10
N LYS A 1221 9.18 0.97 -66.83
CA LYS A 1221 9.91 2.24 -66.72
C LYS A 1221 9.49 3.02 -65.47
N LEU A 1222 8.19 3.19 -65.28
CA LEU A 1222 7.61 3.92 -64.16
C LEU A 1222 7.99 3.28 -62.82
N MET A 1223 7.98 1.95 -62.70
CA MET A 1223 8.35 1.23 -61.48
C MET A 1223 9.78 1.54 -60.99
N LYS A 1224 10.76 1.66 -61.92
CA LYS A 1224 12.15 2.01 -61.58
C LYS A 1224 12.26 3.46 -61.13
N ALA A 1225 11.63 4.37 -61.87
CA ALA A 1225 11.68 5.80 -61.63
C ALA A 1225 11.01 6.16 -60.30
N THR A 1226 9.83 5.59 -59.99
CA THR A 1226 9.17 5.78 -58.70
C THR A 1226 9.96 5.19 -57.53
N HIS A 1227 10.73 4.11 -57.74
CA HIS A 1227 11.60 3.56 -56.72
C HIS A 1227 12.78 4.50 -56.42
N ASN A 1228 13.47 4.99 -57.45
CA ASN A 1228 14.57 5.95 -57.28
C ASN A 1228 14.08 7.31 -56.72
N TYR A 1229 12.87 7.74 -57.09
CA TYR A 1229 12.25 8.90 -56.47
C TYR A 1229 11.95 8.66 -54.98
N GLN A 1230 11.37 7.52 -54.59
CA GLN A 1230 11.13 7.17 -53.19
C GLN A 1230 12.41 7.25 -52.34
N ILE A 1231 13.55 6.83 -52.89
CA ILE A 1231 14.85 6.97 -52.22
C ILE A 1231 15.13 8.43 -51.86
N SER A 1232 14.98 9.37 -52.80
CA SER A 1232 15.19 10.81 -52.51
C SER A 1232 14.18 11.40 -51.52
N GLN A 1233 12.99 10.83 -51.40
CA GLN A 1233 11.94 11.33 -50.50
C GLN A 1233 12.02 10.73 -49.09
N LYS A 1234 12.53 9.51 -48.94
CA LYS A 1234 12.53 8.76 -47.67
C LYS A 1234 13.92 8.53 -47.07
N GLU A 1235 14.97 9.04 -47.71
CA GLU A 1235 16.32 9.17 -47.16
C GLU A 1235 16.75 10.64 -47.23
N PRO A 1236 16.37 11.48 -46.24
CA PRO A 1236 16.59 12.93 -46.29
C PRO A 1236 18.07 13.31 -46.23
N GLY A 1237 18.93 12.41 -45.72
CA GLY A 1237 20.38 12.54 -45.75
C GLY A 1237 21.04 12.13 -47.08
N ALA A 1238 20.29 11.73 -48.11
CA ALA A 1238 20.87 11.18 -49.35
C ALA A 1238 21.91 12.09 -50.03
N TRP A 1239 21.69 13.40 -49.95
CA TRP A 1239 22.61 14.42 -50.48
C TRP A 1239 23.95 14.45 -49.74
N ALA A 1240 23.98 14.11 -48.44
CA ALA A 1240 25.18 14.02 -47.61
C ALA A 1240 25.83 12.63 -47.73
N HIS A 1241 25.04 11.56 -47.57
CA HIS A 1241 25.51 10.18 -47.53
C HIS A 1241 26.24 9.74 -48.81
N ASN A 1242 25.72 10.08 -50.00
CA ASN A 1242 26.40 9.81 -51.27
C ASN A 1242 25.78 10.64 -52.42
N THR A 1243 26.05 11.96 -52.43
CA THR A 1243 25.51 12.91 -53.43
C THR A 1243 25.65 12.40 -54.87
N ALA A 1244 26.80 11.81 -55.20
CA ALA A 1244 27.08 11.35 -56.56
C ALA A 1244 26.15 10.19 -56.96
N TYR A 1245 25.90 9.23 -56.07
CA TYR A 1245 25.02 8.09 -56.34
C TYR A 1245 23.56 8.54 -56.53
N ILE A 1246 23.03 9.37 -55.63
CA ILE A 1246 21.63 9.81 -55.73
C ILE A 1246 21.37 10.68 -56.97
N VAL A 1247 22.27 11.62 -57.30
CA VAL A 1247 22.18 12.42 -58.54
C VAL A 1247 22.21 11.53 -59.79
N GLN A 1248 23.05 10.51 -59.83
CA GLN A 1248 23.09 9.55 -60.94
C GLN A 1248 21.79 8.76 -61.09
N LEU A 1249 21.19 8.31 -59.99
CA LEU A 1249 19.89 7.61 -60.00
C LEU A 1249 18.76 8.51 -60.50
N LEU A 1250 18.70 9.77 -60.03
CA LEU A 1250 17.64 10.72 -60.43
C LEU A 1250 17.74 11.06 -61.93
N ILE A 1251 18.92 11.48 -62.40
CA ILE A 1251 19.15 11.83 -63.82
C ILE A 1251 18.86 10.65 -64.75
N ASP A 1252 19.40 9.46 -64.45
CA ASP A 1252 19.17 8.28 -65.32
C ASP A 1252 17.70 7.82 -65.31
N SER A 1253 16.95 8.12 -64.24
CA SER A 1253 15.50 7.85 -64.17
C SER A 1253 14.70 8.82 -65.03
N ILE A 1254 15.08 10.10 -65.08
CA ILE A 1254 14.50 11.10 -66.01
C ILE A 1254 14.75 10.63 -67.45
N GLU A 1255 15.97 10.18 -67.77
CA GLU A 1255 16.32 9.69 -69.11
C GLU A 1255 15.53 8.42 -69.51
N ASP A 1256 15.37 7.43 -68.62
CA ASP A 1256 14.54 6.24 -68.95
C ASP A 1256 13.06 6.60 -69.12
N LEU A 1257 12.53 7.63 -68.45
CA LEU A 1257 11.19 8.16 -68.73
C LEU A 1257 11.12 9.04 -70.00
N ASN A 1258 12.21 9.13 -70.77
CA ASN A 1258 12.39 9.96 -71.98
C ASN A 1258 12.33 11.48 -71.72
N GLY A 1259 12.67 11.94 -70.52
CA GLY A 1259 12.88 13.36 -70.22
C GLY A 1259 14.19 13.90 -70.81
N ASP A 1260 14.30 15.22 -70.95
CA ASP A 1260 15.53 15.88 -71.39
C ASP A 1260 16.49 16.06 -70.21
N VAL A 1261 17.66 15.43 -70.29
CA VAL A 1261 18.71 15.50 -69.27
C VAL A 1261 19.92 16.33 -69.72
N SER A 1262 19.83 17.04 -70.85
CA SER A 1262 20.96 17.77 -71.43
C SER A 1262 21.38 19.03 -70.65
N GLY A 1263 20.54 19.50 -69.73
CA GLY A 1263 20.88 20.55 -68.76
C GLY A 1263 21.62 20.06 -67.52
N TYR A 1264 21.47 18.79 -67.15
CA TYR A 1264 21.98 18.25 -65.88
C TYR A 1264 23.45 17.85 -65.96
N THR A 1265 24.22 18.10 -64.89
CA THR A 1265 25.57 17.51 -64.76
C THR A 1265 25.46 16.15 -64.10
N ARG A 1266 25.70 15.06 -64.84
CA ARG A 1266 25.84 13.72 -64.25
C ARG A 1266 27.29 13.50 -63.75
N PRO A 1267 27.52 13.23 -62.44
CA PRO A 1267 28.85 12.89 -61.92
C PRO A 1267 29.31 11.48 -62.33
#